data_AF-A0A015K4U9-F1
#
_entry.id   AF-A0A015K4U9-F1
#
_cell.length_a   1.000
_cell.length_b   1.000
_cell.length_c   1.000
_cell.angle_alpha   90.00
_cell.angle_beta   90.00
_cell.angle_gamma   90.00
#
_symmetry.space_group_name_H-M   'P 1'
#
loop_
_entity.id
_entity.type
_entity.pdbx_description
1 polymer ?
#
loop_
_entity_poly.entity_id
_entity_poly.type
_entity_poly.pdbx_seq_one_letter_code
_entity_poly.pdbx_strand_id
1 'polypeptide(L)'
;MHIQGIQDDNDNNVGTKVTAEVNINDAGKLKKGLYGTCIECKQPRSHYQWCQPCERKQCEKKIKNWTSRDKKIDAFLRDAQYNSTRPQTFLEWIPFDKLENILDIKSENKTSTIYSAIWKDGPRIWNQQNEIYERIKTEVIIKLNKDKNDDVQINEILNELKIYLDCHTQESALLIQFYGISKHPVSNDYFIVKQFHKNASSLTDYISHNFNNLNWEMKLHLLLYLSEDLKALHNAGYVHRYYKHPSSILVVNESYCAIETFLECKALPLYTDEMDGWYSYKATEILVRQPYTKACDIYSFGMIMHAIGTGKIPPYYFPSRFNHFSRDMSYDICFGLRPHIPDNIPKSFKNLVERCWNTEPDLRPNIHEVHNTLLNLWTSIYHNKYSTSLNLMCLDFSAADNNKDYSDSNTQEIITKRAVSSDLETSEMIKYIEENSLVKVFSIDKLTMMTPINNDHFCKISKATLKTEKTDIIVACKRFKSTLLDKTFLHELKMQHKKLYFCLRILRVLGISLDENTKEYLLVMQYADGRNLLQYLKGHFLELTWDDKLKFAYQITEGIKYLHDEDVLHQNLHSKNILIHRKEVKIILDIAKSTESDYLNEMIPYIDPKILDDRSYEYDKKSDIYSLGVLMWELSSGRPPFIYSETEKSLEIQLIISGHREELIPNTPNEYSDLYKSCWNPEPSERPSINKVFSKLGKVLYTQIKTNLKPEELINSIRNNYLAIVVNIDELSNIDENATWKKKDCSFPVICKKYKCVQLNEAFIHKLKMYRKFNFCSRIVRIFGISLDINANKFLLIMQHANGGNLRQYLKDHFSKLTWDDKMKLAYQILKE
;
A
#
# COMPACT_ATOMS: atom_id res chain seq x y z
N MET A 1 6.30 -12.60 -48.61
CA MET A 1 7.10 -12.48 -49.85
C MET A 1 8.29 -11.57 -49.56
N HIS A 2 9.50 -12.11 -49.69
CA HIS A 2 10.79 -11.44 -49.49
C HIS A 2 10.98 -10.21 -50.41
N ILE A 3 11.75 -9.21 -49.95
CA ILE A 3 13.09 -8.85 -50.49
C ILE A 3 13.72 -7.67 -49.69
N GLN A 4 14.90 -7.99 -49.11
CA GLN A 4 16.16 -7.24 -48.91
C GLN A 4 16.24 -5.73 -48.58
N GLY A 5 16.72 -5.48 -47.36
CA GLY A 5 17.93 -4.73 -46.93
C GLY A 5 18.68 -3.74 -47.83
N ILE A 6 19.03 -2.60 -47.24
CA ILE A 6 20.31 -1.89 -47.41
C ILE A 6 20.76 -1.34 -46.03
N GLN A 7 22.06 -1.40 -45.81
CA GLN A 7 22.85 -1.18 -44.60
C GLN A 7 23.59 0.19 -44.62
N ASP A 8 24.00 0.59 -43.42
CA ASP A 8 25.25 1.30 -43.04
C ASP A 8 25.33 2.86 -42.96
N ASP A 9 25.61 3.27 -41.71
CA ASP A 9 26.68 4.14 -41.20
C ASP A 9 26.74 5.66 -41.48
N ASN A 10 26.62 6.47 -40.41
CA ASN A 10 27.81 7.07 -39.76
C ASN A 10 27.46 7.92 -38.51
N ASP A 11 28.31 7.75 -37.50
CA ASP A 11 28.44 8.56 -36.28
C ASP A 11 28.85 10.01 -36.56
N ASN A 12 28.37 10.96 -35.76
CA ASN A 12 29.23 11.97 -35.12
C ASN A 12 28.53 12.79 -34.02
N ASN A 13 29.24 12.91 -32.89
CA ASN A 13 28.96 13.68 -31.68
C ASN A 13 28.68 15.18 -31.94
N VAL A 14 27.91 15.81 -31.03
CA VAL A 14 28.37 16.82 -30.05
C VAL A 14 27.13 17.46 -29.41
N GLY A 15 27.13 17.53 -28.07
CA GLY A 15 25.94 17.82 -27.27
C GLY A 15 25.47 19.27 -27.25
N THR A 16 24.20 19.45 -26.86
CA THR A 16 23.72 20.70 -26.27
C THR A 16 22.52 20.45 -25.37
N LYS A 17 22.49 21.19 -24.26
CA LYS A 17 21.43 21.26 -23.24
C LYS A 17 20.01 21.17 -23.82
N VAL A 18 19.19 20.25 -23.32
CA VAL A 18 17.76 20.20 -23.62
C VAL A 18 16.98 20.73 -22.42
N THR A 19 16.58 21.98 -22.51
CA THR A 19 15.37 22.50 -21.86
C THR A 19 14.18 21.92 -22.62
N ALA A 20 13.41 21.05 -21.99
CA ALA A 20 12.23 20.45 -22.62
C ALA A 20 11.06 21.45 -22.61
N GLU A 21 10.95 22.25 -23.68
CA GLU A 21 9.66 22.77 -24.13
C GLU A 21 8.98 21.65 -24.95
N VAL A 22 7.85 21.15 -24.45
CA VAL A 22 7.06 20.14 -25.15
C VAL A 22 6.31 20.81 -26.30
N ASN A 23 6.73 20.50 -27.53
CA ASN A 23 6.15 21.00 -28.76
C ASN A 23 4.88 20.19 -29.10
N ILE A 24 3.71 20.83 -29.07
CA ILE A 24 2.36 20.22 -29.21
C ILE A 24 2.03 19.78 -30.65
N ASN A 25 2.97 19.88 -31.60
CA ASN A 25 2.68 19.77 -33.04
C ASN A 25 2.89 18.40 -33.70
N ASP A 26 3.34 17.37 -32.98
CA ASP A 26 3.70 16.08 -33.62
C ASP A 26 2.62 14.99 -33.60
N ALA A 27 1.52 15.14 -32.86
CA ALA A 27 0.41 14.18 -32.91
C ALA A 27 -0.45 14.29 -34.20
N GLY A 28 -0.32 15.38 -34.97
CA GLY A 28 -1.19 15.69 -36.10
C GLY A 28 -0.72 15.20 -37.49
N LYS A 29 0.46 14.57 -37.62
CA LYS A 29 1.08 14.38 -38.94
C LYS A 29 0.99 13.00 -39.61
N LEU A 30 0.45 11.96 -38.97
CA LEU A 30 0.42 10.61 -39.59
C LEU A 30 -0.92 9.85 -39.44
N LYS A 31 -2.00 10.39 -40.04
CA LYS A 31 -3.13 9.60 -40.59
C LYS A 31 -3.70 10.23 -41.86
N LYS A 32 -2.85 10.49 -42.85
CA LYS A 32 -3.34 10.85 -44.19
C LYS A 32 -3.95 9.61 -44.86
N GLY A 33 -5.28 9.53 -44.92
CA GLY A 33 -5.98 8.66 -45.88
C GLY A 33 -6.89 7.55 -45.33
N LEU A 34 -6.97 7.31 -44.02
CA LEU A 34 -7.74 6.16 -43.49
C LEU A 34 -9.28 6.33 -43.59
N TYR A 35 -9.78 7.57 -43.51
CA TYR A 35 -11.22 7.87 -43.42
C TYR A 35 -11.80 8.58 -44.65
N GLY A 36 -11.04 8.60 -45.75
CA GLY A 36 -11.42 9.27 -46.99
C GLY A 36 -11.32 10.81 -46.95
N THR A 37 -11.87 11.45 -47.98
CA THR A 37 -11.79 12.90 -48.22
C THR A 37 -13.15 13.55 -47.99
N CYS A 38 -13.17 14.73 -47.37
CA CYS A 38 -14.40 15.51 -47.17
C CYS A 38 -14.92 16.06 -48.51
N ILE A 39 -16.23 15.97 -48.75
CA ILE A 39 -16.84 16.43 -50.00
C ILE A 39 -16.89 17.95 -50.08
N GLU A 40 -17.09 18.64 -48.96
CA GLU A 40 -17.17 20.10 -48.93
C GLU A 40 -15.81 20.76 -49.11
N CYS A 41 -14.81 20.42 -48.28
CA CYS A 41 -13.52 21.12 -48.27
C CYS A 41 -12.40 20.38 -49.02
N LYS A 42 -12.65 19.17 -49.52
CA LYS A 42 -11.67 18.31 -50.21
C LYS A 42 -10.42 17.96 -49.40
N GLN A 43 -10.42 18.18 -48.09
CA GLN A 43 -9.34 17.78 -47.18
C GLN A 43 -9.59 16.36 -46.62
N PRO A 44 -8.54 15.63 -46.18
CA PRO A 44 -8.71 14.36 -45.48
C PRO A 44 -9.61 14.51 -44.25
N ARG A 45 -10.55 13.57 -44.07
CA ARG A 45 -11.38 13.49 -42.86
C ARG A 45 -10.52 13.09 -41.66
N SER A 46 -10.79 13.68 -40.50
CA SER A 46 -10.06 13.35 -39.26
C SER A 46 -10.59 12.09 -38.58
N HIS A 47 -11.81 11.67 -38.90
CA HIS A 47 -12.42 10.42 -38.43
C HIS A 47 -13.47 9.91 -39.43
N TYR A 48 -13.92 8.66 -39.26
CA TYR A 48 -15.10 8.15 -39.95
C TYR A 48 -16.25 9.14 -39.74
N GLN A 49 -16.78 9.67 -40.85
CA GLN A 49 -17.89 10.62 -40.87
C GLN A 49 -17.62 11.96 -40.14
N TRP A 50 -16.37 12.41 -40.02
CA TRP A 50 -16.03 13.70 -39.39
C TRP A 50 -14.95 14.49 -40.13
N CYS A 51 -15.22 15.77 -40.36
CA CYS A 51 -14.30 16.69 -41.01
C CYS A 51 -13.97 17.89 -40.09
N GLN A 52 -12.92 17.73 -39.28
CA GLN A 52 -12.45 18.80 -38.40
C GLN A 52 -12.21 20.16 -39.11
N PRO A 53 -11.62 20.24 -40.33
CA PRO A 53 -11.46 21.52 -41.03
C PRO A 53 -12.78 22.22 -41.36
N CYS A 54 -13.83 21.48 -41.75
CA CYS A 54 -15.15 22.08 -42.02
C CYS A 54 -15.78 22.58 -40.72
N GLU A 55 -15.70 21.78 -39.65
CA GLU A 55 -16.29 22.14 -38.36
C GLU A 55 -15.60 23.36 -37.74
N ARG A 56 -14.28 23.47 -37.80
CA ARG A 56 -13.55 24.68 -37.37
C ARG A 56 -14.07 25.93 -38.07
N LYS A 57 -14.21 25.87 -39.40
CA LYS A 57 -14.75 26.99 -40.20
C LYS A 57 -16.19 27.33 -39.83
N GLN A 58 -17.03 26.34 -39.52
CA GLN A 58 -18.39 26.59 -39.05
C GLN A 58 -18.41 27.23 -37.64
N CYS A 59 -17.56 26.74 -36.74
CA CYS A 59 -17.42 27.28 -35.39
C CYS A 59 -17.00 28.76 -35.43
N GLU A 60 -15.97 29.10 -36.23
CA GLU A 60 -15.49 30.47 -36.43
C GLU A 60 -16.60 31.43 -36.88
N LYS A 61 -17.51 30.99 -37.75
CA LYS A 61 -18.67 31.79 -38.21
C LYS A 61 -19.72 32.02 -37.12
N LYS A 62 -19.90 31.06 -36.21
CA LYS A 62 -20.92 31.10 -35.13
C LYS A 62 -20.48 31.89 -33.89
N ILE A 63 -19.20 32.25 -33.76
CA ILE A 63 -18.62 32.96 -32.60
C ILE A 63 -19.41 34.22 -32.18
N LYS A 64 -20.11 34.88 -33.10
CA LYS A 64 -20.84 36.13 -32.81
C LYS A 64 -22.18 35.94 -32.05
N ASN A 65 -22.71 34.72 -31.95
CA ASN A 65 -24.09 34.46 -31.52
C ASN A 65 -24.22 33.56 -30.27
N TRP A 66 -23.19 33.44 -29.42
CA TRP A 66 -23.24 32.55 -28.25
C TRP A 66 -24.11 33.13 -27.12
N THR A 67 -24.93 32.29 -26.49
CA THR A 67 -26.05 32.72 -25.64
C THR A 67 -25.99 32.18 -24.20
N SER A 68 -24.91 31.52 -23.77
CA SER A 68 -24.83 30.99 -22.40
C SER A 68 -24.79 32.09 -21.33
N ARG A 69 -24.34 33.30 -21.71
CA ARG A 69 -24.08 34.45 -20.84
C ARG A 69 -22.96 34.22 -19.81
N ASP A 70 -22.24 33.09 -19.90
CA ASP A 70 -21.08 32.76 -19.06
C ASP A 70 -19.81 32.62 -19.90
N LYS A 71 -18.81 33.46 -19.61
CA LYS A 71 -17.56 33.52 -20.39
C LYS A 71 -16.71 32.25 -20.27
N LYS A 72 -16.75 31.54 -19.13
CA LYS A 72 -15.96 30.32 -18.91
C LYS A 72 -16.52 29.18 -19.76
N ILE A 73 -17.84 29.01 -19.74
CA ILE A 73 -18.53 27.98 -20.53
C ILE A 73 -18.33 28.23 -22.04
N ASP A 74 -18.54 29.46 -22.49
CA ASP A 74 -18.37 29.82 -23.90
C ASP A 74 -16.93 29.57 -24.38
N ALA A 75 -15.93 29.91 -23.57
CA ALA A 75 -14.53 29.67 -23.89
C ALA A 75 -14.19 28.17 -23.99
N PHE A 76 -14.70 27.37 -23.04
CA PHE A 76 -14.47 25.91 -23.01
C PHE A 76 -15.13 25.20 -24.19
N LEU A 77 -16.42 25.45 -24.44
CA LEU A 77 -17.15 24.82 -25.53
C LEU A 77 -16.58 25.20 -26.89
N ARG A 78 -16.12 26.45 -27.05
CA ARG A 78 -15.42 26.89 -28.26
C ARG A 78 -14.15 26.09 -28.49
N ASP A 79 -13.33 25.91 -27.46
CA ASP A 79 -12.09 25.13 -27.57
C ASP A 79 -12.37 23.67 -27.90
N ALA A 80 -13.33 23.05 -27.20
CA ALA A 80 -13.77 21.68 -27.45
C ALA A 80 -14.24 21.47 -28.91
N GLN A 81 -15.12 22.35 -29.40
CA GLN A 81 -15.61 22.28 -30.78
C GLN A 81 -14.50 22.51 -31.82
N TYR A 82 -13.61 23.48 -31.58
CA TYR A 82 -12.52 23.80 -32.48
C TYR A 82 -11.50 22.65 -32.58
N ASN A 83 -11.21 21.99 -31.46
CA ASN A 83 -10.24 20.90 -31.37
C ASN A 83 -10.87 19.52 -31.65
N SER A 84 -12.20 19.42 -31.77
CA SER A 84 -12.92 18.17 -31.98
C SER A 84 -12.44 17.42 -33.25
N THR A 85 -11.94 16.20 -33.05
CA THR A 85 -11.43 15.33 -34.13
C THR A 85 -12.46 14.28 -34.56
N ARG A 86 -13.53 14.09 -33.77
CA ARG A 86 -14.56 13.07 -33.92
C ARG A 86 -15.94 13.63 -33.53
N PRO A 87 -17.06 13.02 -33.95
CA PRO A 87 -18.39 13.48 -33.55
C PRO A 87 -18.57 13.50 -32.03
N GLN A 88 -17.99 12.52 -31.33
CA GLN A 88 -18.11 12.35 -29.89
C GLN A 88 -17.50 13.52 -29.10
N THR A 89 -16.45 14.16 -29.62
CA THR A 89 -15.77 15.27 -28.93
C THR A 89 -16.41 16.64 -29.19
N PHE A 90 -17.53 16.70 -29.94
CA PHE A 90 -18.21 17.94 -30.27
C PHE A 90 -19.28 18.29 -29.22
N LEU A 91 -18.89 19.07 -28.22
CA LEU A 91 -19.79 19.51 -27.14
C LEU A 91 -20.55 20.79 -27.53
N GLU A 92 -21.84 20.87 -27.20
CA GLU A 92 -22.73 21.98 -27.58
C GLU A 92 -23.28 22.75 -26.38
N TRP A 93 -23.64 24.02 -26.61
CA TRP A 93 -24.58 24.72 -25.74
C TRP A 93 -26.00 24.36 -26.19
N ILE A 94 -26.81 23.83 -25.28
CA ILE A 94 -28.17 23.36 -25.56
C ILE A 94 -29.14 24.28 -24.82
N PRO A 95 -29.84 25.19 -25.53
CA PRO A 95 -30.84 26.06 -24.91
C PRO A 95 -31.90 25.24 -24.20
N PHE A 96 -32.25 25.62 -22.96
CA PHE A 96 -33.15 24.82 -22.13
C PHE A 96 -34.56 24.68 -22.71
N ASP A 97 -35.02 25.67 -23.48
CA ASP A 97 -36.29 25.62 -24.22
C ASP A 97 -36.31 24.57 -25.35
N LYS A 98 -35.16 23.98 -25.68
CA LYS A 98 -35.04 22.84 -26.60
C LYS A 98 -35.22 21.48 -25.94
N LEU A 99 -35.31 21.45 -24.61
CA LEU A 99 -35.58 20.25 -23.81
C LEU A 99 -37.07 20.23 -23.42
N GLU A 100 -37.77 19.14 -23.74
CA GLU A 100 -39.18 18.94 -23.40
C GLU A 100 -39.39 17.62 -22.66
N ASN A 101 -40.56 17.42 -22.05
CA ASN A 101 -40.92 16.22 -21.29
C ASN A 101 -39.86 15.84 -20.24
N ILE A 102 -39.46 16.81 -19.43
CA ILE A 102 -38.48 16.58 -18.36
C ILE A 102 -39.14 15.76 -17.26
N LEU A 103 -38.68 14.53 -17.07
CA LEU A 103 -39.20 13.59 -16.08
C LEU A 103 -38.10 13.21 -15.10
N ASP A 104 -38.42 13.25 -13.81
CA ASP A 104 -37.53 12.80 -12.76
C ASP A 104 -37.32 11.28 -12.85
N ILE A 105 -36.07 10.86 -12.98
CA ILE A 105 -35.68 9.46 -12.89
C ILE A 105 -35.29 9.25 -11.44
N LYS A 106 -36.07 8.46 -10.69
CA LYS A 106 -35.90 8.17 -9.26
C LYS A 106 -34.57 7.46 -8.92
N SER A 107 -33.45 8.14 -9.16
CA SER A 107 -32.10 7.78 -8.76
C SER A 107 -31.50 9.01 -8.07
N GLU A 108 -31.98 9.30 -6.87
CA GLU A 108 -31.33 10.31 -6.03
C GLU A 108 -29.99 9.74 -5.55
N ASN A 109 -28.92 10.16 -6.21
CA ASN A 109 -27.58 9.99 -5.66
C ASN A 109 -27.31 11.15 -4.70
N LYS A 110 -26.41 10.95 -3.71
CA LYS A 110 -26.03 12.00 -2.74
C LYS A 110 -25.47 13.28 -3.42
N THR A 111 -24.97 13.17 -4.65
CA THR A 111 -24.19 14.22 -5.32
C THR A 111 -24.87 14.85 -6.54
N SER A 112 -25.90 14.22 -7.12
CA SER A 112 -26.57 14.73 -8.32
C SER A 112 -28.02 14.25 -8.44
N THR A 113 -28.85 15.04 -9.13
CA THR A 113 -30.20 14.70 -9.56
C THR A 113 -30.21 14.45 -11.08
N ILE A 114 -30.93 13.43 -11.53
CA ILE A 114 -30.94 12.97 -12.93
C ILE A 114 -32.37 13.01 -13.47
N TYR A 115 -32.55 13.61 -14.63
CA TYR A 115 -33.83 13.65 -15.34
C TYR A 115 -33.68 13.07 -16.75
N SER A 116 -34.74 12.46 -17.29
CA SER A 116 -34.86 12.25 -18.73
C SER A 116 -35.51 13.47 -19.36
N ALA A 117 -35.14 13.77 -20.59
CA ALA A 117 -35.73 14.82 -21.39
C ALA A 117 -35.68 14.45 -22.87
N ILE A 118 -36.46 15.15 -23.68
CA ILE A 118 -36.42 15.05 -25.13
C ILE A 118 -35.75 16.31 -25.68
N TRP A 119 -34.62 16.15 -26.37
CA TRP A 119 -33.98 17.24 -27.10
C TRP A 119 -34.59 17.36 -28.50
N LYS A 120 -35.36 18.44 -28.73
CA LYS A 120 -36.13 18.68 -29.97
C LYS A 120 -35.27 18.69 -31.23
N ASP A 121 -34.14 19.38 -31.17
CA ASP A 121 -33.21 19.47 -32.29
C ASP A 121 -32.31 18.23 -32.35
N GLY A 122 -31.95 17.68 -31.18
CA GLY A 122 -31.09 16.51 -31.06
C GLY A 122 -29.64 16.72 -31.52
N PRO A 123 -28.79 15.69 -31.36
CA PRO A 123 -27.40 15.75 -31.76
C PRO A 123 -27.26 15.73 -33.28
N ARG A 124 -26.10 16.21 -33.76
CA ARG A 124 -25.72 16.10 -35.18
C ARG A 124 -25.38 14.65 -35.49
N ILE A 125 -26.09 14.05 -36.43
CA ILE A 125 -25.87 12.68 -36.91
C ILE A 125 -25.48 12.75 -38.37
N TRP A 126 -24.46 12.00 -38.76
CA TRP A 126 -24.05 11.94 -40.16
C TRP A 126 -24.98 11.03 -40.95
N ASN A 127 -25.67 11.60 -41.94
CA ASN A 127 -26.43 10.82 -42.90
C ASN A 127 -25.47 10.31 -43.99
N GLN A 128 -25.24 8.99 -44.03
CA GLN A 128 -24.32 8.38 -44.97
C GLN A 128 -24.81 8.42 -46.43
N GLN A 129 -26.13 8.43 -46.65
CA GLN A 129 -26.73 8.42 -47.99
C GLN A 129 -26.63 9.80 -48.65
N ASN A 130 -26.87 10.85 -47.85
CA ASN A 130 -26.89 12.23 -48.33
C ASN A 130 -25.56 12.97 -48.08
N GLU A 131 -24.65 12.38 -47.30
CA GLU A 131 -23.37 12.95 -46.87
C GLU A 131 -23.48 14.35 -46.25
N ILE A 132 -24.52 14.55 -45.45
CA ILE A 132 -24.80 15.76 -44.68
C ILE A 132 -25.02 15.44 -43.21
N TYR A 133 -24.79 16.42 -42.33
CA TYR A 133 -25.22 16.31 -40.94
C TYR A 133 -26.70 16.67 -40.81
N GLU A 134 -27.47 15.74 -40.28
CA GLU A 134 -28.86 15.92 -39.93
C GLU A 134 -29.01 15.96 -38.41
N ARG A 135 -30.15 16.48 -37.96
CA ARG A 135 -30.47 16.66 -36.55
C ARG A 135 -31.76 15.93 -36.28
N ILE A 136 -31.71 14.95 -35.38
CA ILE A 136 -32.83 14.05 -35.11
C ILE A 136 -33.23 14.21 -33.65
N LYS A 137 -34.51 14.52 -33.42
CA LYS A 137 -35.12 14.55 -32.10
C LYS A 137 -34.73 13.31 -31.30
N THR A 138 -34.10 13.51 -30.14
CA THR A 138 -33.43 12.45 -29.38
C THR A 138 -33.76 12.55 -27.90
N GLU A 139 -33.99 11.40 -27.25
CA GLU A 139 -34.12 11.31 -25.80
C GLU A 139 -32.73 11.42 -25.15
N VAL A 140 -32.63 12.22 -24.09
CA VAL A 140 -31.38 12.56 -23.41
C VAL A 140 -31.53 12.50 -21.91
N ILE A 141 -30.40 12.31 -21.21
CA ILE A 141 -30.31 12.52 -19.77
C ILE A 141 -29.82 13.94 -19.51
N ILE A 142 -30.46 14.64 -18.57
CA ILE A 142 -29.95 15.89 -18.02
C ILE A 142 -29.61 15.68 -16.54
N LYS A 143 -28.35 15.95 -16.18
CA LYS A 143 -27.79 15.75 -14.83
C LYS A 143 -27.54 17.11 -14.19
N LEU A 144 -28.05 17.29 -12.97
CA LEU A 144 -27.83 18.44 -12.09
C LEU A 144 -26.94 18.03 -10.91
N ASN A 145 -25.85 18.75 -10.64
CA ASN A 145 -25.03 18.51 -9.45
C ASN A 145 -25.58 19.30 -8.24
N LYS A 146 -25.76 18.64 -7.09
CA LYS A 146 -26.40 19.20 -5.88
C LYS A 146 -25.48 20.17 -5.10
N ASP A 147 -26.09 21.15 -4.42
CA ASP A 147 -25.55 21.97 -3.31
C ASP A 147 -24.23 22.74 -3.51
N LYS A 148 -24.13 23.57 -4.56
CA LYS A 148 -22.92 24.42 -4.75
C LYS A 148 -23.26 25.79 -5.35
N ASN A 149 -22.48 26.81 -4.99
CA ASN A 149 -22.47 28.12 -5.67
C ASN A 149 -22.20 27.93 -7.18
N ASP A 150 -22.85 28.71 -8.03
CA ASP A 150 -22.74 28.71 -9.51
C ASP A 150 -21.31 28.49 -10.01
N ASP A 151 -20.33 29.23 -9.48
CA ASP A 151 -18.93 29.12 -9.90
C ASP A 151 -18.32 27.73 -9.68
N VAL A 152 -18.70 27.07 -8.58
CA VAL A 152 -18.22 25.74 -8.23
C VAL A 152 -18.91 24.69 -9.10
N GLN A 153 -20.23 24.82 -9.32
CA GLN A 153 -20.98 23.94 -10.21
C GLN A 153 -20.42 23.97 -11.63
N ILE A 154 -20.14 25.17 -12.17
CA ILE A 154 -19.54 25.35 -13.49
C ILE A 154 -18.16 24.66 -13.55
N ASN A 155 -17.28 24.90 -12.59
CA ASN A 155 -15.95 24.30 -12.59
C ASN A 155 -15.99 22.76 -12.59
N GLU A 156 -16.94 22.15 -11.87
CA GLU A 156 -17.11 20.69 -11.84
C GLU A 156 -17.61 20.14 -13.17
N ILE A 157 -18.60 20.80 -13.78
CA ILE A 157 -19.09 20.44 -15.12
C ILE A 157 -17.96 20.51 -16.14
N LEU A 158 -17.20 21.61 -16.14
CA LEU A 158 -16.08 21.79 -17.06
C LEU A 158 -14.97 20.76 -16.83
N ASN A 159 -14.69 20.39 -15.57
CA ASN A 159 -13.71 19.35 -15.26
C ASN A 159 -14.16 17.97 -15.75
N GLU A 160 -15.43 17.59 -15.52
CA GLU A 160 -16.00 16.32 -16.00
C GLU A 160 -15.95 16.23 -17.54
N LEU A 161 -16.32 17.30 -18.23
CA LEU A 161 -16.23 17.38 -19.70
C LEU A 161 -14.80 17.37 -20.22
N LYS A 162 -13.85 18.01 -19.51
CA LYS A 162 -12.44 17.99 -19.89
C LYS A 162 -11.88 16.57 -19.84
N ILE A 163 -12.14 15.83 -18.77
CA ILE A 163 -11.69 14.44 -18.62
C ILE A 163 -12.30 13.57 -19.72
N TYR A 164 -13.59 13.76 -20.02
CA TYR A 164 -14.25 13.10 -21.14
C TYR A 164 -13.53 13.33 -22.48
N LEU A 165 -13.14 14.59 -22.79
CA LEU A 165 -12.40 14.93 -24.00
C LEU A 165 -11.00 14.31 -24.03
N ASP A 166 -10.26 14.37 -22.91
CA ASP A 166 -8.91 13.82 -22.80
C ASP A 166 -8.91 12.30 -23.03
N CYS A 167 -9.91 11.58 -22.51
CA CYS A 167 -10.07 10.14 -22.76
C CYS A 167 -10.36 9.82 -24.23
N HIS A 168 -11.06 10.70 -24.96
CA HIS A 168 -11.38 10.54 -26.39
C HIS A 168 -10.22 10.83 -27.34
N THR A 169 -9.04 11.19 -26.83
CA THR A 169 -7.80 11.22 -27.64
C THR A 169 -7.39 9.81 -28.12
N GLN A 170 -7.94 8.77 -27.50
CA GLN A 170 -7.66 7.36 -27.80
C GLN A 170 -8.69 6.79 -28.77
N GLU A 171 -8.27 5.86 -29.63
CA GLU A 171 -9.12 5.43 -30.74
C GLU A 171 -10.32 4.56 -30.33
N SER A 172 -10.25 3.92 -29.17
CA SER A 172 -11.15 2.84 -28.73
C SER A 172 -11.93 3.13 -27.43
N ALA A 173 -12.05 4.39 -27.01
CA ALA A 173 -12.82 4.73 -25.81
C ALA A 173 -14.34 4.48 -26.03
N LEU A 174 -14.98 3.68 -25.16
CA LEU A 174 -16.38 3.25 -25.27
C LEU A 174 -17.31 3.99 -24.27
N LEU A 175 -16.90 5.21 -23.92
CA LEU A 175 -17.53 6.04 -22.90
C LEU A 175 -18.94 6.49 -23.31
N ILE A 176 -19.79 6.74 -22.31
CA ILE A 176 -21.10 7.36 -22.50
C ILE A 176 -20.92 8.71 -23.22
N GLN A 177 -21.72 8.97 -24.25
CA GLN A 177 -21.63 10.20 -25.03
C GLN A 177 -22.13 11.41 -24.23
N PHE A 178 -21.33 12.47 -24.17
CA PHE A 178 -21.73 13.77 -23.63
C PHE A 178 -22.08 14.68 -24.80
N TYR A 179 -23.24 15.35 -24.72
CA TYR A 179 -23.69 16.26 -25.77
C TYR A 179 -23.35 17.72 -25.45
N GLY A 180 -23.33 18.10 -24.17
CA GLY A 180 -22.96 19.46 -23.79
C GLY A 180 -23.61 19.96 -22.51
N ILE A 181 -23.87 21.27 -22.47
CA ILE A 181 -24.34 21.99 -21.26
C ILE A 181 -25.66 22.71 -21.56
N SER A 182 -26.56 22.73 -20.59
CA SER A 182 -27.79 23.54 -20.59
C SER A 182 -27.92 24.35 -19.30
N LYS A 183 -28.78 25.38 -19.29
CA LYS A 183 -29.07 26.19 -18.10
C LYS A 183 -30.56 26.53 -17.99
N HIS A 184 -31.17 26.22 -16.86
CA HIS A 184 -32.57 26.52 -16.63
C HIS A 184 -32.79 28.04 -16.47
N PRO A 185 -33.75 28.66 -17.20
CA PRO A 185 -33.87 30.12 -17.27
C PRO A 185 -34.34 30.78 -15.97
N VAL A 186 -35.09 30.07 -15.12
CA VAL A 186 -35.63 30.60 -13.85
C VAL A 186 -34.73 30.29 -12.66
N SER A 187 -34.42 29.00 -12.40
CA SER A 187 -33.58 28.61 -11.27
C SER A 187 -32.09 28.92 -11.44
N ASN A 188 -31.64 29.23 -12.66
CA ASN A 188 -30.22 29.40 -13.04
C ASN A 188 -29.33 28.14 -12.88
N ASP A 189 -29.92 26.98 -12.65
CA ASP A 189 -29.18 25.72 -12.54
C ASP A 189 -28.53 25.30 -13.87
N TYR A 190 -27.29 24.83 -13.82
CA TYR A 190 -26.59 24.25 -14.96
C TYR A 190 -26.72 22.72 -15.00
N PHE A 191 -26.91 22.19 -16.22
CA PHE A 191 -27.10 20.77 -16.47
C PHE A 191 -26.07 20.24 -17.47
N ILE A 192 -25.57 19.04 -17.22
CA ILE A 192 -24.87 18.24 -18.24
C ILE A 192 -25.92 17.46 -19.03
N VAL A 193 -25.87 17.55 -20.36
CA VAL A 193 -26.72 16.76 -21.26
C VAL A 193 -25.90 15.59 -21.80
N LYS A 194 -26.33 14.36 -21.51
CA LYS A 194 -25.64 13.12 -21.92
C LYS A 194 -26.60 12.11 -22.56
N GLN A 195 -26.05 11.09 -23.19
CA GLN A 195 -26.80 10.04 -23.89
C GLN A 195 -27.79 9.33 -22.97
N PHE A 196 -29.02 9.17 -23.45
CA PHE A 196 -30.03 8.32 -22.82
C PHE A 196 -29.92 6.89 -23.34
N HIS A 197 -30.00 5.94 -22.42
CA HIS A 197 -30.08 4.52 -22.75
C HIS A 197 -31.38 3.95 -22.18
N LYS A 198 -32.29 3.57 -23.07
CA LYS A 198 -33.55 2.93 -22.68
C LYS A 198 -33.26 1.59 -22.00
N ASN A 199 -33.92 1.35 -20.87
CA ASN A 199 -33.74 0.17 -20.01
C ASN A 199 -32.36 0.07 -19.33
N ALA A 200 -31.55 1.12 -19.37
CA ALA A 200 -30.31 1.12 -18.61
C ALA A 200 -30.58 1.18 -17.11
N SER A 201 -29.75 0.49 -16.34
CA SER A 201 -29.84 0.44 -14.89
C SER A 201 -28.45 0.47 -14.28
N SER A 202 -28.37 0.78 -12.99
CA SER A 202 -27.10 0.70 -12.28
C SER A 202 -26.62 -0.76 -12.25
N LEU A 203 -25.31 -1.03 -12.23
CA LEU A 203 -24.82 -2.41 -12.15
C LEU A 203 -25.38 -3.15 -10.92
N THR A 204 -25.65 -2.42 -9.83
CA THR A 204 -26.32 -2.96 -8.64
C THR A 204 -27.68 -3.55 -8.98
N ASP A 205 -28.54 -2.74 -9.62
CA ASP A 205 -29.90 -3.17 -10.00
C ASP A 205 -29.86 -4.23 -11.09
N TYR A 206 -28.91 -4.12 -12.01
CA TYR A 206 -28.77 -5.10 -13.08
C TYR A 206 -28.42 -6.49 -12.53
N ILE A 207 -27.44 -6.57 -11.62
CA ILE A 207 -27.08 -7.82 -10.95
C ILE A 207 -28.27 -8.36 -10.14
N SER A 208 -28.95 -7.53 -9.35
CA SER A 208 -30.04 -8.01 -8.49
C SER A 208 -31.21 -8.63 -9.26
N HIS A 209 -31.49 -8.16 -10.48
CA HIS A 209 -32.61 -8.64 -11.28
C HIS A 209 -32.23 -9.68 -12.35
N ASN A 210 -30.99 -9.66 -12.88
CA ASN A 210 -30.61 -10.42 -14.06
C ASN A 210 -29.47 -11.43 -13.84
N PHE A 211 -28.88 -11.51 -12.65
CA PHE A 211 -27.68 -12.34 -12.44
C PHE A 211 -27.85 -13.80 -12.85
N ASN A 212 -29.01 -14.41 -12.59
CA ASN A 212 -29.31 -15.79 -12.98
C ASN A 212 -29.33 -16.01 -14.49
N ASN A 213 -29.51 -14.96 -15.29
CA ASN A 213 -29.50 -15.02 -16.76
C ASN A 213 -28.11 -14.80 -17.35
N LEU A 214 -27.13 -14.34 -16.57
CA LEU A 214 -25.77 -14.09 -17.05
C LEU A 214 -24.96 -15.38 -17.14
N ASN A 215 -24.50 -15.70 -18.35
CA ASN A 215 -23.45 -16.68 -18.56
C ASN A 215 -22.06 -16.03 -18.47
N TRP A 216 -21.01 -16.84 -18.43
CA TRP A 216 -19.63 -16.34 -18.29
C TRP A 216 -19.13 -15.51 -19.46
N GLU A 217 -19.58 -15.79 -20.68
CA GLU A 217 -19.26 -14.97 -21.84
C GLU A 217 -19.79 -13.54 -21.66
N MET A 218 -21.04 -13.38 -21.23
CA MET A 218 -21.67 -12.09 -20.94
C MET A 218 -20.94 -11.37 -19.80
N LYS A 219 -20.62 -12.09 -18.70
CA LYS A 219 -19.87 -11.54 -17.55
C LYS A 219 -18.50 -10.99 -17.98
N LEU A 220 -17.75 -11.75 -18.78
CA LEU A 220 -16.45 -11.31 -19.29
C LEU A 220 -16.58 -10.16 -20.28
N HIS A 221 -17.63 -10.15 -21.11
CA HIS A 221 -17.87 -9.08 -22.06
C HIS A 221 -18.16 -7.75 -21.33
N LEU A 222 -18.99 -7.75 -20.29
CA LEU A 222 -19.21 -6.56 -19.45
C LEU A 222 -17.90 -6.02 -18.87
N LEU A 223 -17.05 -6.90 -18.32
CA LEU A 223 -15.76 -6.51 -17.75
C LEU A 223 -14.78 -5.98 -18.81
N LEU A 224 -14.86 -6.46 -20.05
CA LEU A 224 -14.04 -5.93 -21.14
C LEU A 224 -14.36 -4.47 -21.45
N TYR A 225 -15.65 -4.09 -21.55
CA TYR A 225 -16.04 -2.69 -21.73
C TYR A 225 -15.55 -1.80 -20.59
N LEU A 226 -15.75 -2.22 -19.34
CA LEU A 226 -15.29 -1.47 -18.17
C LEU A 226 -13.78 -1.31 -18.12
N SER A 227 -13.04 -2.34 -18.56
CA SER A 227 -11.58 -2.27 -18.63
C SER A 227 -11.09 -1.33 -19.74
N GLU A 228 -11.81 -1.20 -20.86
CA GLU A 228 -11.51 -0.20 -21.90
C GLU A 228 -11.74 1.23 -21.40
N ASP A 229 -12.86 1.48 -20.70
CA ASP A 229 -13.14 2.78 -20.10
C ASP A 229 -12.07 3.18 -19.09
N LEU A 230 -11.68 2.26 -18.20
CA LEU A 230 -10.63 2.52 -17.21
C LEU A 230 -9.24 2.67 -17.86
N LYS A 231 -8.97 1.92 -18.94
CA LYS A 231 -7.73 2.06 -19.74
C LYS A 231 -7.67 3.45 -20.37
N ALA A 232 -8.78 3.93 -20.94
CA ALA A 232 -8.86 5.27 -21.50
C ALA A 232 -8.54 6.34 -20.44
N LEU A 233 -9.13 6.22 -19.25
CA LEU A 233 -8.89 7.12 -18.13
C LEU A 233 -7.43 7.11 -17.65
N HIS A 234 -6.86 5.93 -17.43
CA HIS A 234 -5.48 5.77 -16.95
C HIS A 234 -4.46 6.28 -17.96
N ASN A 235 -4.69 6.04 -19.26
CA ASN A 235 -3.82 6.54 -20.32
C ASN A 235 -3.87 8.07 -20.44
N ALA A 236 -5.03 8.68 -20.19
CA ALA A 236 -5.19 10.13 -20.12
C ALA A 236 -4.58 10.76 -18.83
N GLY A 237 -4.05 9.94 -17.92
CA GLY A 237 -3.36 10.42 -16.70
C GLY A 237 -4.28 10.65 -15.50
N TYR A 238 -5.52 10.19 -15.57
CA TYR A 238 -6.52 10.35 -14.52
C TYR A 238 -6.70 9.07 -13.70
N VAL A 239 -7.15 9.26 -12.46
CA VAL A 239 -7.68 8.20 -11.59
C VAL A 239 -9.13 8.52 -11.26
N HIS A 240 -9.99 7.51 -11.20
CA HIS A 240 -11.43 7.74 -11.06
C HIS A 240 -11.83 8.05 -9.62
N ARG A 241 -11.12 7.51 -8.62
CA ARG A 241 -11.36 7.63 -7.16
C ARG A 241 -12.69 7.06 -6.63
N TYR A 242 -13.76 7.08 -7.42
CA TYR A 242 -15.10 6.55 -7.12
C TYR A 242 -15.53 5.45 -8.08
N TYR A 243 -14.57 4.82 -8.76
CA TYR A 243 -14.73 3.51 -9.40
C TYR A 243 -14.93 2.38 -8.36
N LYS A 244 -15.47 2.76 -7.20
CA LYS A 244 -15.58 2.05 -5.94
C LYS A 244 -17.01 1.57 -5.69
N HIS A 245 -17.89 1.62 -6.68
CA HIS A 245 -19.28 1.25 -6.47
C HIS A 245 -19.95 0.74 -7.76
N PRO A 246 -20.68 -0.39 -7.72
CA PRO A 246 -21.44 -0.86 -8.87
C PRO A 246 -22.45 0.18 -9.38
N SER A 247 -23.05 1.03 -8.55
CA SER A 247 -23.95 2.07 -9.08
C SER A 247 -23.25 3.25 -9.77
N SER A 248 -21.92 3.30 -9.82
CA SER A 248 -21.20 4.22 -10.71
C SER A 248 -21.07 3.69 -12.15
N ILE A 249 -21.57 2.48 -12.39
CA ILE A 249 -21.57 1.79 -13.68
C ILE A 249 -23.00 1.70 -14.18
N LEU A 250 -23.20 2.15 -15.42
CA LEU A 250 -24.46 2.01 -16.13
C LEU A 250 -24.40 0.76 -17.00
N VAL A 251 -25.33 -0.17 -16.80
CA VAL A 251 -25.52 -1.33 -17.68
C VAL A 251 -26.71 -1.07 -18.58
N VAL A 252 -26.47 -1.07 -19.89
CA VAL A 252 -27.48 -0.77 -20.90
C VAL A 252 -28.18 -2.04 -21.37
N ASN A 253 -27.40 -3.09 -21.62
CA ASN A 253 -27.90 -4.41 -21.98
C ASN A 253 -26.85 -5.48 -21.63
N GLU A 254 -27.17 -6.74 -21.95
CA GLU A 254 -26.33 -7.93 -21.72
C GLU A 254 -24.91 -7.88 -22.32
N SER A 255 -24.65 -6.91 -23.19
CA SER A 255 -23.42 -6.77 -23.95
C SER A 255 -22.78 -5.38 -23.86
N TYR A 256 -23.33 -4.44 -23.08
CA TYR A 256 -22.81 -3.08 -23.01
C TYR A 256 -23.01 -2.46 -21.61
N CYS A 257 -21.90 -1.99 -21.04
CA CYS A 257 -21.89 -1.16 -19.84
C CYS A 257 -20.77 -0.13 -19.93
N ALA A 258 -20.92 0.96 -19.19
CA ALA A 258 -19.98 2.07 -19.22
C ALA A 258 -19.92 2.80 -17.86
N ILE A 259 -18.83 3.54 -17.66
CA ILE A 259 -18.68 4.43 -16.50
C ILE A 259 -19.68 5.59 -16.60
N GLU A 260 -20.47 5.80 -15.54
CA GLU A 260 -21.62 6.70 -15.57
C GLU A 260 -21.25 8.19 -15.41
N THR A 261 -20.13 8.51 -14.75
CA THR A 261 -19.71 9.88 -14.41
C THR A 261 -18.20 10.01 -14.20
N PHE A 262 -17.63 11.17 -14.59
CA PHE A 262 -16.24 11.54 -14.29
C PHE A 262 -16.11 12.61 -13.21
N LEU A 263 -17.21 12.98 -12.53
CA LEU A 263 -17.24 14.04 -11.52
C LEU A 263 -16.13 13.89 -10.46
N GLU A 264 -15.85 12.64 -10.09
CA GLU A 264 -14.90 12.28 -9.04
C GLU A 264 -13.48 12.00 -9.53
N CYS A 265 -13.28 12.01 -10.85
CA CYS A 265 -11.99 11.76 -11.48
C CYS A 265 -11.03 12.94 -11.22
N LYS A 266 -9.76 12.63 -10.98
CA LYS A 266 -8.73 13.62 -10.68
C LYS A 266 -7.40 13.27 -11.36
N ALA A 267 -6.64 14.30 -11.76
CA ALA A 267 -5.31 14.13 -12.35
C ALA A 267 -4.27 13.84 -11.26
N LEU A 268 -3.30 12.96 -11.54
CA LEU A 268 -2.20 12.67 -10.60
C LEU A 268 -1.08 13.73 -10.66
N PRO A 269 -0.31 13.96 -9.56
CA PRO A 269 -0.41 13.34 -8.23
C PRO A 269 -1.42 14.04 -7.30
N LEU A 270 -2.01 13.29 -6.36
CA LEU A 270 -3.05 13.79 -5.44
C LEU A 270 -2.73 13.44 -3.99
N TYR A 271 -2.76 14.47 -3.14
CA TYR A 271 -2.71 14.39 -1.68
C TYR A 271 -3.99 15.05 -1.16
N THR A 272 -5.10 14.30 -1.04
CA THR A 272 -6.38 14.86 -0.57
C THR A 272 -7.01 13.98 0.51
N ASP A 273 -7.52 14.62 1.56
CA ASP A 273 -8.03 14.04 2.82
C ASP A 273 -9.48 13.52 2.79
N GLU A 274 -10.05 13.20 1.61
CA GLU A 274 -11.46 12.79 1.55
C GLU A 274 -11.67 11.35 2.07
N MET A 275 -12.22 11.25 3.29
CA MET A 275 -12.51 10.01 4.03
C MET A 275 -13.89 9.40 3.71
N ASP A 276 -14.78 10.10 3.05
CA ASP A 276 -16.13 9.58 2.74
C ASP A 276 -16.14 8.51 1.64
N GLY A 277 -17.06 7.54 1.71
CA GLY A 277 -17.31 6.55 0.64
C GLY A 277 -17.38 5.08 1.09
N TRP A 278 -17.61 4.18 0.12
CA TRP A 278 -17.73 2.72 0.32
C TRP A 278 -16.40 2.08 0.70
N TYR A 279 -16.21 1.79 1.99
CA TYR A 279 -14.96 1.22 2.52
C TYR A 279 -14.54 -0.08 1.80
N SER A 280 -15.49 -0.98 1.51
CA SER A 280 -15.25 -2.27 0.86
C SER A 280 -14.52 -2.18 -0.49
N TYR A 281 -14.65 -1.06 -1.19
CA TYR A 281 -14.05 -0.85 -2.51
C TYR A 281 -12.86 0.11 -2.49
N LYS A 282 -12.53 0.68 -1.33
CA LYS A 282 -11.31 1.48 -1.16
C LYS A 282 -10.10 0.53 -1.09
N ALA A 283 -9.10 0.84 -1.90
CA ALA A 283 -7.83 0.14 -1.83
C ALA A 283 -7.13 0.39 -0.49
N THR A 284 -6.32 -0.58 -0.06
CA THR A 284 -5.65 -0.59 1.25
C THR A 284 -4.78 0.65 1.48
N GLU A 285 -4.04 1.09 0.47
CA GLU A 285 -3.22 2.30 0.51
C GLU A 285 -4.06 3.57 0.70
N ILE A 286 -5.27 3.63 0.12
CA ILE A 286 -6.17 4.77 0.28
C ILE A 286 -6.76 4.79 1.70
N LEU A 287 -7.03 3.62 2.27
CA LEU A 287 -7.53 3.48 3.64
C LEU A 287 -6.49 3.94 4.67
N VAL A 288 -5.19 3.74 4.40
CA VAL A 288 -4.08 4.25 5.25
C VAL A 288 -3.55 5.62 4.81
N ARG A 289 -4.36 6.41 4.10
CA ARG A 289 -4.05 7.80 3.70
C ARG A 289 -2.81 7.98 2.82
N GLN A 290 -2.44 6.97 2.04
CA GLN A 290 -1.43 7.12 1.00
C GLN A 290 -2.01 7.85 -0.23
N PRO A 291 -1.16 8.45 -1.08
CA PRO A 291 -1.60 9.12 -2.29
C PRO A 291 -2.38 8.20 -3.23
N TYR A 292 -3.33 8.77 -3.96
CA TYR A 292 -4.03 8.03 -5.00
C TYR A 292 -3.05 7.58 -6.09
N THR A 293 -3.21 6.35 -6.57
CA THR A 293 -2.44 5.77 -7.66
C THR A 293 -3.38 5.06 -8.64
N LYS A 294 -2.92 4.76 -9.86
CA LYS A 294 -3.70 3.92 -10.79
C LYS A 294 -4.02 2.55 -10.19
N ALA A 295 -3.15 2.03 -9.31
CA ALA A 295 -3.35 0.75 -8.65
C ALA A 295 -4.55 0.73 -7.69
N CYS A 296 -5.01 1.87 -7.19
CA CYS A 296 -6.21 1.91 -6.35
C CYS A 296 -7.49 1.65 -7.16
N ASP A 297 -7.56 2.15 -8.41
CA ASP A 297 -8.67 1.85 -9.30
C ASP A 297 -8.67 0.36 -9.71
N ILE A 298 -7.49 -0.26 -9.83
CA ILE A 298 -7.37 -1.71 -10.09
C ILE A 298 -7.95 -2.54 -8.93
N TYR A 299 -7.69 -2.13 -7.69
CA TYR A 299 -8.31 -2.77 -6.54
C TYR A 299 -9.84 -2.71 -6.62
N SER A 300 -10.38 -1.51 -6.89
CA SER A 300 -11.82 -1.31 -7.00
C SER A 300 -12.41 -2.07 -8.19
N PHE A 301 -11.68 -2.19 -9.31
CA PHE A 301 -12.03 -3.07 -10.43
C PHE A 301 -12.12 -4.53 -10.00
N GLY A 302 -11.18 -5.02 -9.19
CA GLY A 302 -11.23 -6.38 -8.63
C GLY A 302 -12.51 -6.64 -7.81
N MET A 303 -12.98 -5.65 -7.06
CA MET A 303 -14.24 -5.73 -6.33
C MET A 303 -15.47 -5.72 -7.26
N ILE A 304 -15.42 -4.98 -8.37
CA ILE A 304 -16.47 -5.01 -9.41
C ILE A 304 -16.48 -6.38 -10.13
N MET A 305 -15.31 -6.93 -10.44
CA MET A 305 -15.17 -8.28 -11.00
C MET A 305 -15.76 -9.33 -10.07
N HIS A 306 -15.53 -9.21 -8.76
CA HIS A 306 -16.15 -10.07 -7.75
C HIS A 306 -17.68 -9.97 -7.80
N ALA A 307 -18.24 -8.76 -7.84
CA ALA A 307 -19.68 -8.55 -7.90
C ALA A 307 -20.30 -9.15 -9.17
N ILE A 308 -19.71 -8.92 -10.35
CA ILE A 308 -20.18 -9.49 -11.63
C ILE A 308 -20.01 -11.02 -11.67
N GLY A 309 -18.93 -11.56 -11.10
CA GLY A 309 -18.66 -12.99 -11.09
C GLY A 309 -19.63 -13.76 -10.21
N THR A 310 -19.89 -13.24 -9.01
CA THR A 310 -20.61 -13.95 -7.93
C THR A 310 -22.05 -13.50 -7.70
N GLY A 311 -22.44 -12.35 -8.25
CA GLY A 311 -23.77 -11.76 -8.02
C GLY A 311 -23.93 -11.16 -6.63
N LYS A 312 -22.91 -11.27 -5.76
CA LYS A 312 -22.91 -10.73 -4.41
C LYS A 312 -22.26 -9.36 -4.43
N ILE A 313 -23.01 -8.33 -4.06
CA ILE A 313 -22.50 -6.96 -3.90
C ILE A 313 -22.06 -6.79 -2.45
N PRO A 314 -20.75 -6.62 -2.17
CA PRO A 314 -20.26 -6.28 -0.84
C PRO A 314 -21.02 -5.07 -0.30
N PRO A 315 -21.48 -5.02 0.94
CA PRO A 315 -22.34 -3.94 1.41
C PRO A 315 -21.61 -2.59 1.57
N TYR A 316 -22.40 -1.49 1.60
CA TYR A 316 -21.93 -0.12 1.87
C TYR A 316 -21.12 -0.07 3.18
N TYR A 317 -21.70 -0.69 4.21
CA TYR A 317 -21.10 -1.06 5.47
C TYR A 317 -21.43 -2.54 5.72
N PHE A 318 -20.47 -3.40 6.06
CA PHE A 318 -20.81 -4.67 6.68
C PHE A 318 -21.60 -4.38 7.97
N PRO A 319 -22.85 -4.88 8.11
CA PRO A 319 -23.57 -4.74 9.36
C PRO A 319 -22.81 -5.55 10.41
N SER A 320 -22.12 -4.87 11.32
CA SER A 320 -21.69 -5.51 12.56
C SER A 320 -22.96 -5.88 13.30
N ARG A 321 -23.13 -7.17 13.65
CA ARG A 321 -24.22 -7.62 14.53
C ARG A 321 -24.15 -7.01 15.94
N PHE A 322 -23.13 -6.21 16.22
CA PHE A 322 -22.96 -5.47 17.44
C PHE A 322 -22.94 -3.97 17.11
N ASN A 323 -24.08 -3.33 17.36
CA ASN A 323 -24.09 -1.92 17.73
C ASN A 323 -23.31 -1.79 19.04
N HIS A 324 -22.57 -0.68 19.18
CA HIS A 324 -21.62 -0.33 20.24
C HIS A 324 -20.17 -0.77 19.94
N PHE A 325 -19.29 0.23 19.69
CA PHE A 325 -17.88 0.17 19.26
C PHE A 325 -17.62 0.07 17.74
N SER A 326 -17.99 1.13 17.01
CA SER A 326 -17.53 1.38 15.64
C SER A 326 -16.03 1.76 15.59
N ARG A 327 -15.15 0.77 15.42
CA ARG A 327 -13.73 0.85 15.01
C ARG A 327 -13.37 -0.47 14.31
N ASP A 328 -12.88 -0.57 13.07
CA ASP A 328 -12.81 0.31 11.90
C ASP A 328 -12.65 -0.67 10.70
N MET A 329 -13.63 -0.75 9.79
CA MET A 329 -13.66 -1.72 8.66
C MET A 329 -12.46 -1.56 7.71
N SER A 330 -11.89 -0.35 7.69
CA SER A 330 -10.64 -0.01 7.02
C SER A 330 -9.49 -0.95 7.43
N TYR A 331 -9.35 -1.27 8.73
CA TYR A 331 -8.32 -2.18 9.21
C TYR A 331 -8.49 -3.60 8.67
N ASP A 332 -9.70 -4.17 8.75
CA ASP A 332 -9.93 -5.55 8.28
C ASP A 332 -9.58 -5.69 6.79
N ILE A 333 -9.95 -4.71 5.96
CA ILE A 333 -9.59 -4.66 4.53
C ILE A 333 -8.06 -4.56 4.34
N CYS A 334 -7.39 -3.70 5.10
CA CYS A 334 -5.92 -3.60 5.09
C CYS A 334 -5.23 -4.92 5.49
N PHE A 335 -5.86 -5.72 6.37
CA PHE A 335 -5.36 -7.04 6.77
C PHE A 335 -5.73 -8.20 5.84
N GLY A 336 -6.35 -7.90 4.70
CA GLY A 336 -6.66 -8.91 3.69
C GLY A 336 -8.08 -9.46 3.76
N LEU A 337 -9.01 -8.82 4.49
CA LEU A 337 -10.43 -9.13 4.38
C LEU A 337 -10.86 -8.91 2.92
N ARG A 338 -11.39 -9.97 2.31
CA ARG A 338 -11.91 -9.95 0.94
C ARG A 338 -13.23 -10.70 0.88
N PRO A 339 -14.15 -10.34 -0.01
CA PRO A 339 -15.36 -11.11 -0.25
C PRO A 339 -15.09 -12.58 -0.66
N HIS A 340 -16.04 -13.45 -0.33
CA HIS A 340 -16.04 -14.86 -0.73
C HIS A 340 -16.12 -15.04 -2.25
N ILE A 341 -15.21 -15.83 -2.82
CA ILE A 341 -15.32 -16.32 -4.20
C ILE A 341 -15.69 -17.81 -4.15
N PRO A 342 -16.93 -18.18 -4.52
CA PRO A 342 -17.36 -19.57 -4.61
C PRO A 342 -16.46 -20.45 -5.48
N ASP A 343 -16.39 -21.75 -5.15
CA ASP A 343 -15.51 -22.68 -5.85
C ASP A 343 -16.01 -23.06 -7.25
N ASN A 344 -17.28 -22.81 -7.56
CA ASN A 344 -17.82 -22.89 -8.92
C ASN A 344 -17.42 -21.71 -9.81
N ILE A 345 -16.66 -20.73 -9.31
CA ILE A 345 -16.09 -19.65 -10.12
C ILE A 345 -14.83 -20.16 -10.84
N PRO A 346 -14.70 -19.97 -12.17
CA PRO A 346 -13.56 -20.42 -12.96
C PRO A 346 -12.23 -19.96 -12.38
N LYS A 347 -11.27 -20.88 -12.31
CA LYS A 347 -10.03 -20.70 -11.54
C LYS A 347 -9.17 -19.55 -12.07
N SER A 348 -9.13 -19.38 -13.38
CA SER A 348 -8.39 -18.31 -14.03
C SER A 348 -8.99 -16.93 -13.74
N PHE A 349 -10.31 -16.82 -13.69
CA PHE A 349 -11.03 -15.61 -13.29
C PHE A 349 -10.78 -15.28 -11.81
N LYS A 350 -10.92 -16.29 -10.92
CA LYS A 350 -10.62 -16.18 -9.49
C LYS A 350 -9.20 -15.65 -9.25
N ASN A 351 -8.21 -16.19 -9.96
CA ASN A 351 -6.82 -15.72 -9.87
C ASN A 351 -6.67 -14.23 -10.26
N LEU A 352 -7.33 -13.80 -11.35
CA LEU A 352 -7.27 -12.41 -11.78
C LEU A 352 -7.89 -11.47 -10.74
N VAL A 353 -9.08 -11.79 -10.20
CA VAL A 353 -9.70 -11.04 -9.09
C VAL A 353 -8.72 -10.93 -7.91
N GLU A 354 -8.10 -12.05 -7.54
CA GLU A 354 -7.16 -12.11 -6.41
C GLU A 354 -5.90 -11.25 -6.59
N ARG A 355 -5.43 -11.11 -7.83
CA ARG A 355 -4.32 -10.22 -8.17
C ARG A 355 -4.75 -8.75 -8.16
N CYS A 356 -5.93 -8.43 -8.66
CA CYS A 356 -6.43 -7.06 -8.73
C CYS A 356 -6.61 -6.43 -7.34
N TRP A 357 -7.10 -7.17 -6.35
CA TRP A 357 -7.34 -6.66 -4.99
C TRP A 357 -6.20 -6.95 -4.00
N ASN A 358 -4.95 -7.11 -4.46
CA ASN A 358 -3.79 -7.35 -3.60
C ASN A 358 -3.61 -6.20 -2.58
N THR A 359 -3.21 -6.50 -1.34
CA THR A 359 -2.94 -5.46 -0.33
C THR A 359 -1.76 -4.57 -0.73
N GLU A 360 -0.75 -5.10 -1.43
CA GLU A 360 0.37 -4.32 -1.94
C GLU A 360 0.02 -3.73 -3.32
N PRO A 361 0.00 -2.40 -3.48
CA PRO A 361 -0.38 -1.76 -4.76
C PRO A 361 0.53 -2.17 -5.92
N ASP A 362 1.83 -2.32 -5.67
CA ASP A 362 2.83 -2.65 -6.69
C ASP A 362 2.71 -4.10 -7.21
N LEU A 363 2.00 -4.97 -6.47
CA LEU A 363 1.74 -6.35 -6.89
C LEU A 363 0.46 -6.48 -7.71
N ARG A 364 -0.33 -5.41 -7.83
CA ARG A 364 -1.54 -5.41 -8.65
C ARG A 364 -1.15 -5.27 -10.12
N PRO A 365 -1.82 -5.98 -11.04
CA PRO A 365 -1.61 -5.78 -12.47
C PRO A 365 -2.02 -4.36 -12.87
N ASN A 366 -1.41 -3.79 -13.90
CA ASN A 366 -1.94 -2.57 -14.51
C ASN A 366 -3.19 -2.88 -15.36
N ILE A 367 -3.96 -1.86 -15.73
CA ILE A 367 -5.21 -2.06 -16.48
C ILE A 367 -5.02 -2.72 -17.84
N HIS A 368 -3.86 -2.53 -18.50
CA HIS A 368 -3.55 -3.19 -19.78
C HIS A 368 -3.39 -4.71 -19.60
N GLU A 369 -2.72 -5.14 -18.53
CA GLU A 369 -2.60 -6.56 -18.19
C GLU A 369 -3.95 -7.18 -17.83
N VAL A 370 -4.78 -6.47 -17.06
CA VAL A 370 -6.12 -6.92 -16.70
C VAL A 370 -6.98 -7.08 -17.96
N HIS A 371 -7.03 -6.07 -18.83
CA HIS A 371 -7.77 -6.10 -20.09
C HIS A 371 -7.32 -7.28 -20.97
N ASN A 372 -6.01 -7.43 -21.19
CA ASN A 372 -5.47 -8.53 -22.00
C ASN A 372 -5.81 -9.90 -21.41
N THR A 373 -5.79 -10.03 -20.08
CA THR A 373 -6.18 -11.29 -19.43
C THR A 373 -7.66 -11.57 -19.66
N LEU A 374 -8.55 -10.60 -19.46
CA LEU A 374 -9.98 -10.73 -19.72
C LEU A 374 -10.26 -11.08 -21.19
N LEU A 375 -9.55 -10.45 -22.13
CA LEU A 375 -9.70 -10.70 -23.56
C LEU A 375 -9.30 -12.14 -23.89
N ASN A 376 -8.18 -12.63 -23.36
CA ASN A 376 -7.75 -14.01 -23.52
C ASN A 376 -8.78 -15.01 -22.96
N LEU A 377 -9.37 -14.73 -21.80
CA LEU A 377 -10.43 -15.56 -21.24
C LEU A 377 -11.67 -15.58 -22.14
N TRP A 378 -12.12 -14.42 -22.61
CA TRP A 378 -13.30 -14.30 -23.47
C TRP A 378 -13.10 -14.98 -24.83
N THR A 379 -11.96 -14.74 -25.50
CA THR A 379 -11.62 -15.40 -26.78
C THR A 379 -11.53 -16.91 -26.66
N SER A 380 -11.07 -17.42 -25.51
CA SER A 380 -11.03 -18.87 -25.24
C SER A 380 -12.42 -19.48 -25.18
N ILE A 381 -13.43 -18.77 -24.70
CA ILE A 381 -14.83 -19.22 -24.73
C ILE A 381 -15.40 -19.08 -26.15
N TYR A 382 -15.17 -17.92 -26.79
CA TYR A 382 -15.73 -17.60 -28.10
C TYR A 382 -15.27 -18.56 -29.21
N HIS A 383 -13.97 -18.84 -29.32
CA HIS A 383 -13.44 -19.71 -30.38
C HIS A 383 -13.80 -21.19 -30.20
N ASN A 384 -14.04 -21.66 -28.98
CA ASN A 384 -14.41 -23.06 -28.75
C ASN A 384 -15.87 -23.40 -29.09
N LYS A 385 -16.75 -22.41 -29.24
CA LYS A 385 -18.09 -22.63 -29.82
C LYS A 385 -18.03 -23.18 -31.25
N TYR A 386 -16.89 -23.03 -31.93
CA TYR A 386 -16.70 -23.38 -33.33
C TYR A 386 -15.52 -24.35 -33.56
N SER A 387 -14.89 -24.86 -32.49
CA SER A 387 -13.72 -25.76 -32.58
C SER A 387 -14.03 -27.18 -32.12
N THR A 388 -13.46 -28.18 -32.80
CA THR A 388 -13.56 -29.61 -32.47
C THR A 388 -12.52 -30.08 -31.44
N SER A 389 -11.63 -29.22 -30.96
CA SER A 389 -10.57 -29.56 -29.99
C SER A 389 -10.89 -29.07 -28.58
N LEU A 390 -10.88 -29.97 -27.59
CA LEU A 390 -11.13 -29.68 -26.17
C LEU A 390 -10.09 -28.69 -25.59
N ASN A 391 -10.51 -27.45 -25.29
CA ASN A 391 -9.72 -26.53 -24.46
C ASN A 391 -10.17 -26.64 -23.00
N LEU A 392 -9.27 -27.09 -22.12
CA LEU A 392 -9.51 -27.25 -20.67
C LEU A 392 -10.04 -25.98 -19.99
N MET A 393 -9.66 -24.79 -20.46
CA MET A 393 -10.14 -23.52 -19.90
C MET A 393 -11.60 -23.28 -20.26
N CYS A 394 -12.05 -23.62 -21.47
CA CYS A 394 -13.45 -23.48 -21.88
C CYS A 394 -14.37 -24.41 -21.06
N LEU A 395 -13.91 -25.63 -20.77
CA LEU A 395 -14.66 -26.58 -19.94
C LEU A 395 -14.93 -26.05 -18.53
N ASP A 396 -13.98 -25.32 -17.94
CA ASP A 396 -14.12 -24.70 -16.61
C ASP A 396 -15.25 -23.65 -16.61
N PHE A 397 -15.27 -22.77 -17.61
CA PHE A 397 -16.34 -21.77 -17.78
C PHE A 397 -17.71 -22.42 -18.10
N SER A 398 -17.75 -23.41 -18.98
CA SER A 398 -19.00 -24.13 -19.29
C SER A 398 -19.54 -24.92 -18.09
N ALA A 399 -18.67 -25.53 -17.28
CA ALA A 399 -19.06 -26.20 -16.05
C ALA A 399 -19.65 -25.19 -15.04
N ALA A 400 -19.03 -24.01 -14.93
CA ALA A 400 -19.50 -22.94 -14.07
C ALA A 400 -20.84 -22.33 -14.53
N ASP A 401 -21.13 -22.31 -15.84
CA ASP A 401 -22.43 -21.90 -16.39
C ASP A 401 -23.55 -22.92 -16.08
N ASN A 402 -23.21 -24.21 -16.03
CA ASN A 402 -24.15 -25.29 -15.73
C ASN A 402 -24.43 -25.46 -14.23
N ASN A 403 -23.49 -25.04 -13.37
CA ASN A 403 -23.63 -25.08 -11.92
C ASN A 403 -23.78 -23.67 -11.33
N LYS A 404 -24.97 -23.07 -11.53
CA LYS A 404 -25.35 -21.76 -10.98
C LYS A 404 -25.74 -21.81 -9.51
N ASP A 405 -25.43 -22.89 -8.79
CA ASP A 405 -25.63 -22.95 -7.35
C ASP A 405 -24.57 -22.07 -6.66
N TYR A 406 -24.88 -20.78 -6.59
CA TYR A 406 -24.15 -19.80 -5.80
C TYR A 406 -24.71 -19.72 -4.35
N SER A 407 -25.66 -20.61 -4.00
CA SER A 407 -26.58 -20.53 -2.85
C SER A 407 -26.17 -21.35 -1.61
N ASP A 408 -25.09 -22.12 -1.65
CA ASP A 408 -24.64 -22.92 -0.49
C ASP A 408 -23.93 -22.11 0.63
N SER A 409 -24.41 -20.90 0.91
CA SER A 409 -24.20 -20.25 2.21
C SER A 409 -25.40 -19.36 2.55
N ASN A 410 -26.28 -19.83 3.42
CA ASN A 410 -27.38 -19.03 3.99
C ASN A 410 -26.87 -18.03 5.06
N THR A 411 -25.72 -17.44 4.77
CA THR A 411 -24.99 -16.42 5.51
C THR A 411 -24.25 -15.58 4.47
N GLN A 412 -24.15 -14.27 4.70
CA GLN A 412 -23.15 -13.42 4.06
C GLN A 412 -21.74 -13.87 4.49
N GLU A 413 -21.36 -15.10 4.18
CA GLU A 413 -20.06 -15.63 4.51
C GLU A 413 -19.04 -14.99 3.58
N ILE A 414 -18.26 -14.11 4.17
CA ILE A 414 -17.03 -13.55 3.64
C ILE A 414 -15.97 -14.66 3.76
N ILE A 415 -15.40 -15.16 2.65
CA ILE A 415 -14.13 -15.92 2.75
C ILE A 415 -13.10 -14.87 3.09
N THR A 416 -12.89 -14.70 4.37
CA THR A 416 -11.55 -14.49 4.85
C THR A 416 -10.67 -15.57 4.20
N LYS A 417 -9.73 -15.20 3.33
CA LYS A 417 -8.44 -15.92 3.32
C LYS A 417 -7.87 -15.68 4.72
N ARG A 418 -8.34 -16.51 5.66
CA ARG A 418 -8.32 -16.37 7.12
C ARG A 418 -7.59 -15.13 7.64
N ALA A 419 -8.31 -14.03 7.70
CA ALA A 419 -8.09 -12.89 8.58
C ALA A 419 -9.38 -12.66 9.38
N VAL A 420 -9.62 -13.57 10.32
CA VAL A 420 -10.42 -13.43 11.55
C VAL A 420 -11.34 -12.19 11.62
N SER A 421 -12.63 -12.41 11.44
CA SER A 421 -13.74 -11.61 12.00
C SER A 421 -14.89 -12.60 12.21
N SER A 422 -15.52 -12.81 13.35
CA SER A 422 -15.61 -12.15 14.66
C SER A 422 -15.86 -13.28 15.65
N ASP A 423 -15.26 -13.20 16.83
CA ASP A 423 -15.34 -14.19 17.91
C ASP A 423 -14.96 -15.62 17.49
N LEU A 424 -13.69 -15.83 17.13
CA LEU A 424 -13.15 -17.19 17.20
C LEU A 424 -13.28 -17.62 18.66
N GLU A 425 -13.97 -18.73 18.91
CA GLU A 425 -13.77 -19.45 20.15
C GLU A 425 -12.26 -19.66 20.31
N THR A 426 -11.74 -19.51 21.53
CA THR A 426 -10.30 -19.57 21.78
C THR A 426 -9.63 -20.82 21.18
N SER A 427 -10.39 -21.91 21.06
CA SER A 427 -10.04 -23.16 20.37
C SER A 427 -9.69 -22.95 18.88
N GLU A 428 -10.45 -22.15 18.15
CA GLU A 428 -10.22 -21.85 16.74
C GLU A 428 -9.00 -20.93 16.55
N MET A 429 -8.76 -19.97 17.45
CA MET A 429 -7.60 -19.06 17.33
C MET A 429 -6.30 -19.82 17.49
N ILE A 430 -6.26 -20.78 18.42
CA ILE A 430 -5.11 -21.65 18.62
C ILE A 430 -4.90 -22.54 17.39
N LYS A 431 -5.98 -23.13 16.86
CA LYS A 431 -5.92 -23.90 15.61
C LYS A 431 -5.37 -23.07 14.45
N TYR A 432 -5.78 -21.81 14.33
CA TYR A 432 -5.26 -20.89 13.32
C TYR A 432 -3.76 -20.61 13.50
N ILE A 433 -3.30 -20.41 14.73
CA ILE A 433 -1.88 -20.19 15.04
C ILE A 433 -1.04 -21.43 14.69
N GLU A 434 -1.55 -22.62 14.99
CA GLU A 434 -0.92 -23.90 14.65
C GLU A 434 -0.86 -24.13 13.14
N GLU A 435 -1.99 -24.02 12.44
CA GLU A 435 -2.10 -24.24 10.99
C GLU A 435 -1.22 -23.27 10.18
N ASN A 436 -1.09 -22.02 10.64
CA ASN A 436 -0.26 -21.00 9.98
C ASN A 436 1.17 -20.94 10.54
N SER A 437 1.51 -21.80 11.51
CA SER A 437 2.83 -21.86 12.14
C SER A 437 3.35 -20.49 12.62
N LEU A 438 2.45 -19.61 13.10
CA LEU A 438 2.82 -18.24 13.49
C LEU A 438 3.85 -18.25 14.62
N VAL A 439 3.58 -19.08 15.63
CA VAL A 439 4.46 -19.42 16.74
C VAL A 439 4.23 -20.89 17.11
N LYS A 440 5.16 -21.51 17.85
CA LYS A 440 5.01 -22.92 18.23
C LYS A 440 3.96 -23.08 19.32
N VAL A 441 3.14 -24.12 19.25
CA VAL A 441 2.30 -24.53 20.38
C VAL A 441 3.00 -25.66 21.14
N PHE A 442 3.08 -25.53 22.45
CA PHE A 442 3.75 -26.48 23.34
C PHE A 442 2.76 -27.08 24.33
N SER A 443 2.87 -28.39 24.60
CA SER A 443 2.28 -28.96 25.81
C SER A 443 2.93 -28.33 27.04
N ILE A 444 2.11 -28.03 28.05
CA ILE A 444 2.57 -27.46 29.32
C ILE A 444 3.59 -28.35 30.03
N ASP A 445 3.56 -29.67 29.81
CA ASP A 445 4.54 -30.61 30.38
C ASP A 445 5.97 -30.35 29.91
N LYS A 446 6.14 -29.66 28.78
CA LYS A 446 7.46 -29.22 28.30
C LYS A 446 8.00 -28.04 29.09
N LEU A 447 7.19 -27.34 29.88
CA LEU A 447 7.57 -26.22 30.73
C LEU A 447 7.77 -26.71 32.16
N THR A 448 9.01 -26.92 32.57
CA THR A 448 9.35 -27.38 33.93
C THR A 448 9.93 -26.24 34.78
N MET A 449 9.99 -26.45 36.11
CA MET A 449 10.60 -25.50 37.05
C MET A 449 9.99 -24.08 37.00
N MET A 450 8.66 -23.99 36.88
CA MET A 450 7.96 -22.70 36.89
C MET A 450 8.12 -21.98 38.23
N THR A 451 8.78 -20.82 38.21
CA THR A 451 8.99 -19.96 39.38
C THR A 451 8.51 -18.54 39.07
N PRO A 452 7.73 -17.89 39.94
CA PRO A 452 7.27 -16.52 39.69
C PRO A 452 8.47 -15.54 39.64
N ILE A 453 8.48 -14.64 38.65
CA ILE A 453 9.54 -13.61 38.50
C ILE A 453 9.21 -12.36 39.31
N ASN A 454 7.93 -11.98 39.33
CA ASN A 454 7.41 -10.89 40.14
C ASN A 454 6.24 -11.42 40.99
N ASN A 455 6.18 -11.01 42.25
CA ASN A 455 5.01 -11.18 43.13
C ASN A 455 4.02 -10.01 42.99
N ASP A 456 4.09 -9.24 41.90
CA ASP A 456 3.07 -8.24 41.61
C ASP A 456 1.77 -8.97 41.30
N HIS A 457 0.73 -8.67 42.08
CA HIS A 457 -0.59 -9.31 42.01
C HIS A 457 -1.29 -9.21 40.63
N PHE A 458 -0.74 -8.42 39.71
CA PHE A 458 -1.42 -7.89 38.53
C PHE A 458 -1.03 -8.56 37.19
N CYS A 459 0.14 -9.23 37.11
CA CYS A 459 0.53 -10.01 35.94
C CYS A 459 1.44 -11.19 36.33
N LYS A 460 0.92 -12.42 36.28
CA LYS A 460 1.65 -13.63 36.70
C LYS A 460 2.65 -14.05 35.62
N ILE A 461 3.84 -13.43 35.64
CA ILE A 461 4.97 -13.86 34.82
C ILE A 461 5.83 -14.85 35.61
N SER A 462 6.09 -16.01 35.03
CA SER A 462 6.95 -17.04 35.60
C SER A 462 8.16 -17.34 34.71
N LYS A 463 9.30 -17.64 35.32
CA LYS A 463 10.46 -18.23 34.68
C LYS A 463 10.23 -19.74 34.59
N ALA A 464 10.46 -20.34 33.43
CA ALA A 464 10.36 -21.78 33.23
C ALA A 464 11.52 -22.29 32.39
N THR A 465 11.72 -23.61 32.42
CA THR A 465 12.62 -24.33 31.53
C THR A 465 11.79 -25.05 30.47
N LEU A 466 11.95 -24.64 29.21
CA LEU A 466 11.35 -25.30 28.06
C LEU A 466 12.24 -26.47 27.62
N LYS A 467 11.75 -27.70 27.77
CA LYS A 467 12.36 -28.92 27.27
C LYS A 467 12.23 -29.00 25.74
N THR A 468 13.34 -29.14 25.02
CA THR A 468 13.36 -29.37 23.57
C THR A 468 14.17 -30.61 23.23
N GLU A 469 14.01 -31.16 22.02
CA GLU A 469 14.72 -32.36 21.56
C GLU A 469 16.26 -32.24 21.56
N LYS A 470 16.79 -31.00 21.52
CA LYS A 470 18.24 -30.74 21.41
C LYS A 470 18.84 -30.13 22.66
N THR A 471 18.15 -29.18 23.32
CA THR A 471 18.66 -28.44 24.49
C THR A 471 17.54 -27.86 25.33
N ASP A 472 17.72 -27.78 26.64
CA ASP A 472 16.82 -27.05 27.54
C ASP A 472 17.01 -25.53 27.39
N ILE A 473 15.91 -24.78 27.32
CA ILE A 473 15.94 -23.33 27.12
C ILE A 473 15.20 -22.64 28.26
N ILE A 474 15.80 -21.61 28.85
CA ILE A 474 15.14 -20.77 29.85
C ILE A 474 14.19 -19.80 29.14
N VAL A 475 12.93 -19.77 29.57
CA VAL A 475 11.86 -18.97 28.98
C VAL A 475 11.11 -18.17 30.04
N ALA A 476 10.46 -17.08 29.62
CA ALA A 476 9.49 -16.35 30.42
C ALA A 476 8.08 -16.71 29.95
N CYS A 477 7.20 -17.05 30.87
CA CYS A 477 5.82 -17.40 30.59
C CYS A 477 4.91 -16.33 31.19
N LYS A 478 4.20 -15.57 30.35
CA LYS A 478 3.15 -14.63 30.78
C LYS A 478 1.81 -15.34 30.71
N ARG A 479 1.11 -15.41 31.84
CA ARG A 479 -0.21 -16.03 31.91
C ARG A 479 -1.29 -15.01 31.55
N PHE A 480 -2.27 -15.42 30.76
CA PHE A 480 -3.40 -14.58 30.35
C PHE A 480 -4.66 -15.42 30.13
N LYS A 481 -5.82 -14.78 30.31
CA LYS A 481 -7.12 -15.43 30.13
C LYS A 481 -7.47 -15.54 28.64
N SER A 482 -8.27 -16.53 28.30
CA SER A 482 -8.79 -16.75 26.95
C SER A 482 -9.48 -15.53 26.33
N THR A 483 -10.14 -14.71 27.17
CA THR A 483 -10.80 -13.47 26.76
C THR A 483 -9.86 -12.40 26.19
N LEU A 484 -8.54 -12.55 26.39
CA LEU A 484 -7.51 -11.65 25.86
C LEU A 484 -6.88 -12.17 24.55
N LEU A 485 -7.23 -13.37 24.07
CA LEU A 485 -6.94 -13.78 22.69
C LEU A 485 -7.91 -13.05 21.76
N ASP A 486 -7.50 -11.89 21.28
CA ASP A 486 -8.26 -11.07 20.34
C ASP A 486 -7.51 -10.92 19.00
N LYS A 487 -8.08 -10.12 18.08
CA LYS A 487 -7.42 -9.80 16.80
C LYS A 487 -6.07 -9.09 17.00
N THR A 488 -5.94 -8.31 18.07
CA THR A 488 -4.71 -7.57 18.42
C THR A 488 -3.58 -8.55 18.75
N PHE A 489 -3.86 -9.55 19.59
CA PHE A 489 -2.94 -10.64 19.93
C PHE A 489 -2.45 -11.38 18.67
N LEU A 490 -3.37 -11.72 17.75
CA LEU A 490 -3.02 -12.38 16.49
C LEU A 490 -2.22 -11.48 15.54
N HIS A 491 -2.52 -10.18 15.47
CA HIS A 491 -1.77 -9.21 14.67
C HIS A 491 -0.31 -9.16 15.12
N GLU A 492 -0.07 -9.11 16.43
CA GLU A 492 1.29 -9.05 16.98
C GLU A 492 2.06 -10.35 16.74
N LEU A 493 1.42 -11.53 16.89
CA LEU A 493 2.06 -12.80 16.53
C LEU A 493 2.38 -12.89 15.03
N LYS A 494 1.50 -12.39 14.16
CA LYS A 494 1.77 -12.29 12.71
C LYS A 494 2.92 -11.35 12.40
N MET A 495 3.04 -10.23 13.11
CA MET A 495 4.16 -9.30 12.96
C MET A 495 5.49 -9.95 13.35
N GLN A 496 5.49 -10.73 14.44
CA GLN A 496 6.67 -11.50 14.84
C GLN A 496 6.97 -12.65 13.87
N HIS A 497 5.95 -13.24 13.23
CA HIS A 497 6.10 -14.31 12.24
C HIS A 497 6.62 -13.82 10.88
N LYS A 498 6.10 -12.69 10.36
CA LYS A 498 6.37 -12.20 9.00
C LYS A 498 7.83 -11.78 8.75
N LYS A 499 8.68 -11.58 9.77
CA LYS A 499 10.04 -11.04 9.61
C LYS A 499 11.04 -11.64 10.61
N LEU A 500 11.65 -12.76 10.24
CA LEU A 500 12.60 -13.49 11.08
C LEU A 500 14.00 -12.84 11.26
N TYR A 501 14.28 -11.64 10.72
CA TYR A 501 15.66 -11.09 10.76
C TYR A 501 15.80 -9.61 11.15
N PHE A 502 14.72 -8.83 11.26
CA PHE A 502 14.81 -7.38 11.53
C PHE A 502 14.45 -6.96 12.96
N CYS A 503 13.87 -7.83 13.77
CA CYS A 503 13.34 -7.52 15.10
C CYS A 503 14.37 -7.63 16.25
N LEU A 504 15.66 -7.32 16.04
CA LEU A 504 16.71 -7.47 17.08
C LEU A 504 16.36 -6.77 18.40
N ARG A 505 15.54 -5.72 18.37
CA ARG A 505 15.11 -4.94 19.53
C ARG A 505 13.72 -5.29 20.03
N ILE A 506 12.99 -6.21 19.41
CA ILE A 506 11.69 -6.68 19.91
C ILE A 506 11.89 -8.01 20.63
N LEU A 507 11.22 -8.19 21.77
CA LEU A 507 11.26 -9.45 22.53
C LEU A 507 10.60 -10.56 21.72
N ARG A 508 11.32 -11.68 21.57
CA ARG A 508 10.85 -12.81 20.78
C ARG A 508 9.80 -13.63 21.53
N VAL A 509 8.65 -13.86 20.89
CA VAL A 509 7.71 -14.90 21.27
C VAL A 509 8.17 -16.23 20.66
N LEU A 510 8.29 -17.24 21.51
CA LEU A 510 8.71 -18.59 21.13
C LEU A 510 7.50 -19.47 20.84
N GLY A 511 6.40 -19.23 21.55
CA GLY A 511 5.20 -20.03 21.42
C GLY A 511 4.11 -19.70 22.43
N ILE A 512 3.12 -20.58 22.44
CA ILE A 512 1.96 -20.53 23.35
C ILE A 512 1.75 -21.92 23.93
N SER A 513 1.21 -21.98 25.13
CA SER A 513 0.81 -23.22 25.80
C SER A 513 -0.52 -23.01 26.51
N LEU A 514 -1.31 -24.06 26.63
CA LEU A 514 -2.57 -24.06 27.38
C LEU A 514 -2.37 -24.82 28.68
N ASP A 515 -2.73 -24.19 29.79
CA ASP A 515 -2.81 -24.85 31.09
C ASP A 515 -4.22 -25.43 31.25
N GLU A 516 -4.37 -26.73 31.01
CA GLU A 516 -5.68 -27.39 31.03
C GLU A 516 -6.37 -27.37 32.39
N ASN A 517 -5.59 -27.24 33.49
CA ASN A 517 -6.09 -27.20 34.86
C ASN A 517 -6.72 -25.85 35.20
N THR A 518 -6.09 -24.75 34.75
CA THR A 518 -6.55 -23.38 35.02
C THR A 518 -7.40 -22.80 33.90
N LYS A 519 -7.39 -23.42 32.71
CA LYS A 519 -7.98 -22.90 31.46
C LYS A 519 -7.39 -21.55 31.03
N GLU A 520 -6.16 -21.26 31.46
CA GLU A 520 -5.42 -20.05 31.09
C GLU A 520 -4.33 -20.35 30.07
N TYR A 521 -4.03 -19.38 29.21
CA TYR A 521 -2.96 -19.49 28.21
C TYR A 521 -1.66 -18.92 28.75
N LEU A 522 -0.55 -19.50 28.30
CA LEU A 522 0.81 -19.14 28.63
C LEU A 522 1.52 -18.67 27.36
N LEU A 523 1.84 -17.38 27.30
CA LEU A 523 2.69 -16.83 26.23
C LEU A 523 4.14 -17.11 26.59
N VAL A 524 4.78 -18.00 25.82
CA VAL A 524 6.16 -18.44 26.03
C VAL A 524 7.08 -17.52 25.23
N MET A 525 7.88 -16.74 25.95
CA MET A 525 8.75 -15.70 25.41
C MET A 525 10.22 -15.96 25.75
N GLN A 526 11.11 -15.31 25.02
CA GLN A 526 12.51 -15.22 25.39
C GLN A 526 12.66 -14.68 26.82
N TYR A 527 13.43 -15.37 27.66
CA TYR A 527 13.76 -14.87 28.99
C TYR A 527 14.81 -13.76 28.91
N ALA A 528 14.48 -12.58 29.45
CA ALA A 528 15.41 -11.48 29.63
C ALA A 528 16.01 -11.51 31.05
N ASP A 529 17.32 -11.69 31.14
CA ASP A 529 18.08 -11.87 32.39
C ASP A 529 18.27 -10.57 33.19
N GLY A 530 18.15 -9.41 32.54
CA GLY A 530 18.23 -8.09 33.17
C GLY A 530 16.88 -7.49 33.61
N ARG A 531 15.78 -8.25 33.55
CA ARG A 531 14.41 -7.79 33.91
C ARG A 531 13.99 -6.54 33.10
N ASN A 532 12.98 -5.80 33.58
CA ASN A 532 12.54 -4.57 32.94
C ASN A 532 13.46 -3.38 33.28
N LEU A 533 13.44 -2.33 32.45
CA LEU A 533 14.34 -1.20 32.54
C LEU A 533 14.21 -0.49 33.88
N LEU A 534 12.98 -0.32 34.39
CA LEU A 534 12.75 0.29 35.70
C LEU A 534 13.48 -0.49 36.83
N GLN A 535 13.35 -1.82 36.84
CA GLN A 535 14.03 -2.67 37.81
C GLN A 535 15.55 -2.69 37.59
N TYR A 536 15.98 -2.69 36.34
CA TYR A 536 17.40 -2.68 35.96
C TYR A 536 18.09 -1.39 36.43
N LEU A 537 17.47 -0.23 36.22
CA LEU A 537 18.01 1.05 36.69
C LEU A 537 18.09 1.09 38.21
N LYS A 538 17.06 0.63 38.95
CA LYS A 538 17.10 0.57 40.42
C LYS A 538 18.31 -0.19 40.98
N GLY A 539 18.74 -1.27 40.31
CA GLY A 539 19.87 -2.10 40.74
C GLY A 539 21.24 -1.70 40.18
N HIS A 540 21.29 -1.13 38.97
CA HIS A 540 22.53 -0.97 38.20
C HIS A 540 22.84 0.46 37.78
N PHE A 541 22.02 1.46 38.14
CA PHE A 541 22.21 2.83 37.63
C PHE A 541 23.59 3.42 37.93
N LEU A 542 24.17 3.15 39.09
CA LEU A 542 25.51 3.61 39.48
C LEU A 542 26.64 2.94 38.67
N GLU A 543 26.37 1.78 38.07
CA GLU A 543 27.31 1.04 37.23
C GLU A 543 27.25 1.48 35.75
N LEU A 544 26.18 2.17 35.35
CA LEU A 544 25.94 2.56 33.96
C LEU A 544 26.71 3.84 33.60
N THR A 545 27.62 3.70 32.65
CA THR A 545 28.28 4.85 32.02
C THR A 545 27.33 5.59 31.09
N TRP A 546 27.68 6.82 30.71
CA TRP A 546 26.92 7.55 29.68
C TRP A 546 26.88 6.83 28.34
N ASP A 547 27.93 6.09 27.99
CA ASP A 547 27.94 5.27 26.77
C ASP A 547 26.89 4.16 26.84
N ASP A 548 26.69 3.55 28.02
CA ASP A 548 25.69 2.50 28.20
C ASP A 548 24.26 3.08 28.14
N LYS A 549 24.04 4.24 28.77
CA LYS A 549 22.76 4.97 28.70
C LYS A 549 22.43 5.40 27.27
N LEU A 550 23.41 5.91 26.54
CA LEU A 550 23.28 6.28 25.12
C LEU A 550 23.01 5.07 24.24
N LYS A 551 23.69 3.94 24.47
CA LYS A 551 23.41 2.69 23.77
C LYS A 551 21.98 2.21 24.02
N PHE A 552 21.49 2.26 25.26
CA PHE A 552 20.11 1.89 25.56
C PHE A 552 19.12 2.81 24.83
N ALA A 553 19.31 4.13 24.90
CA ALA A 553 18.46 5.09 24.20
C ALA A 553 18.46 4.86 22.68
N TYR A 554 19.63 4.61 22.09
CA TYR A 554 19.76 4.30 20.67
C TYR A 554 19.05 2.99 20.31
N GLN A 555 19.19 1.95 21.12
CA GLN A 555 18.57 0.65 20.87
C GLN A 555 17.05 0.68 21.03
N ILE A 556 16.51 1.44 22.00
CA ILE A 556 15.06 1.69 22.11
C ILE A 556 14.60 2.41 20.84
N THR A 557 15.29 3.48 20.44
CA THR A 557 14.97 4.26 19.23
C THR A 557 15.04 3.39 17.96
N GLU A 558 16.02 2.49 17.84
CA GLU A 558 16.16 1.54 16.75
C GLU A 558 14.93 0.60 16.66
N GLY A 559 14.43 0.13 17.80
CA GLY A 559 13.22 -0.68 17.88
C GLY A 559 11.96 0.09 17.48
N ILE A 560 11.77 1.31 17.98
CA ILE A 560 10.61 2.15 17.62
C ILE A 560 10.67 2.57 16.16
N LYS A 561 11.85 2.90 15.63
CA LYS A 561 12.03 3.20 14.21
C LYS A 561 11.59 2.03 13.34
N TYR A 562 11.98 0.81 13.70
CA TYR A 562 11.53 -0.39 13.01
C TYR A 562 10.01 -0.52 12.99
N LEU A 563 9.33 -0.26 14.12
CA LEU A 563 7.87 -0.27 14.16
C LEU A 563 7.26 0.81 13.26
N HIS A 564 7.77 2.05 13.34
CA HIS A 564 7.25 3.19 12.55
C HIS A 564 7.47 3.07 11.04
N ASP A 565 8.58 2.46 10.60
CA ASP A 565 8.85 2.16 9.19
C ASP A 565 7.84 1.14 8.63
N GLU A 566 7.31 0.27 9.48
CA GLU A 566 6.26 -0.71 9.18
C GLU A 566 4.84 -0.19 9.46
N ASP A 567 4.72 1.11 9.73
CA ASP A 567 3.48 1.79 10.12
C ASP A 567 2.78 1.20 11.36
N VAL A 568 3.56 0.60 12.25
CA VAL A 568 3.10 0.07 13.54
C VAL A 568 3.38 1.10 14.65
N LEU A 569 2.36 1.43 15.43
CA LEU A 569 2.45 2.25 16.63
C LEU A 569 2.65 1.35 17.84
N HIS A 570 3.55 1.71 18.76
CA HIS A 570 3.76 0.91 19.96
C HIS A 570 2.60 1.09 20.95
N GLN A 571 2.07 2.31 21.10
CA GLN A 571 0.90 2.69 21.92
C GLN A 571 1.07 2.56 23.44
N ASN A 572 1.96 1.68 23.89
CA ASN A 572 2.24 1.45 25.29
C ASN A 572 3.74 1.46 25.66
N LEU A 573 4.44 2.53 25.27
CA LEU A 573 5.88 2.62 25.44
C LEU A 573 6.25 3.19 26.83
N HIS A 574 6.76 2.35 27.73
CA HIS A 574 7.22 2.75 29.07
C HIS A 574 8.25 1.76 29.62
N SER A 575 8.93 2.09 30.73
CA SER A 575 10.09 1.31 31.20
C SER A 575 9.80 -0.10 31.66
N LYS A 576 8.55 -0.46 31.97
CA LYS A 576 8.19 -1.86 32.26
C LYS A 576 8.10 -2.72 30.98
N ASN A 577 7.84 -2.09 29.83
CA ASN A 577 7.82 -2.75 28.51
C ASN A 577 9.18 -2.75 27.81
N ILE A 578 10.20 -2.16 28.43
CA ILE A 578 11.60 -2.27 28.00
C ILE A 578 12.29 -3.30 28.89
N LEU A 579 12.81 -4.37 28.32
CA LEU A 579 13.60 -5.39 29.00
C LEU A 579 15.08 -5.28 28.65
N ILE A 580 15.94 -5.69 29.58
CA ILE A 580 17.37 -5.84 29.34
C ILE A 580 17.71 -7.32 29.26
N HIS A 581 18.33 -7.74 28.15
CA HIS A 581 18.83 -9.09 27.95
C HIS A 581 20.27 -9.05 27.49
N ARG A 582 21.21 -9.64 28.24
CA ARG A 582 22.65 -9.64 27.94
C ARG A 582 23.19 -8.22 27.68
N LYS A 583 22.77 -7.25 28.49
CA LYS A 583 23.08 -5.81 28.34
C LYS A 583 22.61 -5.19 27.01
N GLU A 584 21.61 -5.79 26.36
CA GLU A 584 20.90 -5.18 25.22
C GLU A 584 19.43 -4.96 25.54
N VAL A 585 18.85 -3.95 24.90
CA VAL A 585 17.42 -3.63 24.98
C VAL A 585 16.58 -4.61 24.15
N LYS A 586 15.46 -5.04 24.74
CA LYS A 586 14.34 -5.74 24.09
C LYS A 586 13.03 -5.05 24.46
N ILE A 587 12.21 -4.74 23.47
CA ILE A 587 10.92 -4.07 23.62
C ILE A 587 9.83 -5.13 23.59
N ILE A 588 8.95 -5.10 24.59
CA ILE A 588 7.74 -5.93 24.63
C ILE A 588 6.65 -5.19 23.86
N LEU A 589 6.11 -5.81 22.82
CA LEU A 589 4.82 -5.39 22.26
C LEU A 589 3.74 -5.86 23.23
N ASP A 590 2.76 -5.02 23.56
CA ASP A 590 1.82 -5.27 24.65
C ASP A 590 0.70 -6.25 24.23
N ILE A 591 1.12 -7.48 23.91
CA ILE A 591 0.35 -8.60 23.35
C ILE A 591 -0.86 -8.98 24.22
N ALA A 592 -0.87 -8.64 25.52
CA ALA A 592 -1.97 -8.95 26.42
C ALA A 592 -2.12 -7.83 27.46
N LYS A 593 -3.02 -6.88 27.18
CA LYS A 593 -3.34 -5.73 28.03
C LYS A 593 -3.74 -6.20 29.42
N SER A 594 -3.10 -5.66 30.45
CA SER A 594 -3.60 -5.75 31.82
C SER A 594 -4.76 -4.77 31.99
N THR A 595 -5.95 -5.28 32.32
CA THR A 595 -7.21 -4.51 32.35
C THR A 595 -7.47 -3.78 33.67
N GLU A 596 -6.48 -3.65 34.56
CA GLU A 596 -6.70 -3.13 35.93
C GLU A 596 -6.12 -1.73 36.13
N SER A 597 -6.90 -0.90 36.86
CA SER A 597 -6.76 0.55 37.02
C SER A 597 -5.44 1.01 37.64
N ASP A 598 -4.85 0.24 38.54
CA ASP A 598 -3.61 0.63 39.24
C ASP A 598 -2.37 0.55 38.35
N TYR A 599 -2.37 -0.36 37.37
CA TYR A 599 -1.29 -0.45 36.38
C TYR A 599 -1.30 0.74 35.42
N LEU A 600 -2.50 1.15 34.98
CA LEU A 600 -2.70 2.30 34.09
C LEU A 600 -2.19 3.61 34.70
N ASN A 601 -2.22 3.72 36.03
CA ASN A 601 -1.83 4.92 36.74
C ASN A 601 -0.32 5.18 36.71
N GLU A 602 0.53 4.15 36.75
CA GLU A 602 1.99 4.32 36.67
C GLU A 602 2.49 4.64 35.25
N MET A 603 1.59 4.60 34.26
CA MET A 603 1.89 4.82 32.85
C MET A 603 1.58 6.24 32.40
N ILE A 604 0.78 6.99 33.18
CA ILE A 604 0.31 8.35 32.89
C ILE A 604 1.46 9.27 32.42
N PRO A 605 2.64 9.31 33.07
CA PRO A 605 3.73 10.18 32.64
C PRO A 605 4.24 9.94 31.22
N TYR A 606 4.09 8.72 30.71
CA TYR A 606 4.55 8.31 29.39
C TYR A 606 3.49 8.55 28.31
N ILE A 607 2.26 8.87 28.69
CA ILE A 607 1.16 9.13 27.75
C ILE A 607 1.27 10.56 27.21
N ASP A 608 1.07 10.69 25.90
CA ASP A 608 1.02 11.98 25.21
C ASP A 608 0.03 12.93 25.90
N PRO A 609 0.45 14.15 26.31
CA PRO A 609 -0.43 15.12 26.94
C PRO A 609 -1.65 15.44 26.06
N LYS A 610 -1.52 15.39 24.73
CA LYS A 610 -2.64 15.68 23.83
C LYS A 610 -3.73 14.61 23.88
N ILE A 611 -3.35 13.36 24.14
CA ILE A 611 -4.31 12.25 24.36
C ILE A 611 -5.04 12.41 25.70
N LEU A 612 -4.36 12.95 26.70
CA LEU A 612 -4.96 13.21 28.02
C LEU A 612 -5.91 14.43 27.99
N ASP A 613 -5.59 15.44 27.19
CA ASP A 613 -6.32 16.71 27.05
C ASP A 613 -7.55 16.59 26.13
N ASP A 614 -7.39 15.97 24.96
CA ASP A 614 -8.41 15.92 23.90
C ASP A 614 -8.73 14.47 23.50
N ARG A 615 -9.95 14.01 23.85
CA ARG A 615 -10.41 12.66 23.53
C ARG A 615 -10.63 12.42 22.03
N SER A 616 -10.67 13.48 21.21
CA SER A 616 -10.76 13.39 19.76
C SER A 616 -9.39 13.27 19.07
N TYR A 617 -8.29 13.52 19.81
CA TYR A 617 -6.96 13.35 19.28
C TYR A 617 -6.61 11.86 19.14
N GLU A 618 -6.30 11.45 17.91
CA GLU A 618 -5.92 10.07 17.60
C GLU A 618 -4.43 9.83 17.89
N TYR A 619 -4.12 8.70 18.55
CA TYR A 619 -2.74 8.28 18.80
C TYR A 619 -1.99 8.13 17.48
N ASP A 620 -0.83 8.77 17.35
CA ASP A 620 0.00 8.72 16.15
C ASP A 620 1.47 8.40 16.47
N LYS A 621 2.33 8.47 15.45
CA LYS A 621 3.77 8.25 15.63
C LYS A 621 4.41 9.26 16.58
N LYS A 622 3.88 10.48 16.71
CA LYS A 622 4.38 11.53 17.61
C LYS A 622 4.05 11.23 19.06
N SER A 623 2.99 10.50 19.35
CA SER A 623 2.69 9.99 20.68
C SER A 623 3.75 8.99 21.16
N ASP A 624 4.23 8.08 20.30
CA ASP A 624 5.37 7.20 20.64
C ASP A 624 6.67 8.00 20.86
N ILE A 625 6.89 9.10 20.11
CA ILE A 625 8.05 9.99 20.31
C ILE A 625 7.99 10.67 21.67
N TYR A 626 6.82 11.06 22.15
CA TYR A 626 6.66 11.62 23.48
C TYR A 626 7.10 10.62 24.56
N SER A 627 6.58 9.39 24.50
CA SER A 627 6.95 8.32 25.43
C SER A 627 8.45 7.99 25.38
N LEU A 628 9.06 8.02 24.19
CA LEU A 628 10.51 7.87 24.02
C LEU A 628 11.29 9.00 24.72
N GLY A 629 10.80 10.24 24.67
CA GLY A 629 11.40 11.37 25.40
C GLY A 629 11.41 11.13 26.92
N VAL A 630 10.30 10.65 27.47
CA VAL A 630 10.19 10.32 28.91
C VAL A 630 11.15 9.19 29.30
N LEU A 631 11.25 8.13 28.49
CA LEU A 631 12.22 7.04 28.69
C LEU A 631 13.67 7.51 28.66
N MET A 632 14.01 8.44 27.75
CA MET A 632 15.36 9.02 27.68
C MET A 632 15.69 9.85 28.92
N TRP A 633 14.72 10.59 29.45
CA TRP A 633 14.89 11.27 30.72
C TRP A 633 15.07 10.28 31.88
N GLU A 634 14.29 9.20 31.94
CA GLU A 634 14.41 8.15 32.96
C GLU A 634 15.78 7.44 32.92
N LEU A 635 16.33 7.21 31.72
CA LEU A 635 17.71 6.71 31.55
C LEU A 635 18.76 7.68 32.12
N SER A 636 18.48 8.98 32.09
CA SER A 636 19.36 10.02 32.62
C SER A 636 19.26 10.11 34.13
N SER A 637 18.04 10.02 34.68
CA SER A 637 17.72 10.23 36.10
C SER A 637 17.88 8.97 36.96
N GLY A 638 17.68 7.79 36.37
CA GLY A 638 17.67 6.51 37.07
C GLY A 638 16.41 6.28 37.91
N ARG A 639 15.43 7.17 37.83
CA ARG A 639 14.18 7.14 38.61
C ARG A 639 12.96 7.32 37.71
N PRO A 640 11.82 6.70 38.06
CA PRO A 640 10.57 6.92 37.32
C PRO A 640 10.13 8.39 37.39
N PRO A 641 9.43 8.89 36.36
CA PRO A 641 8.93 10.26 36.33
C PRO A 641 7.85 10.49 37.39
N PHE A 642 7.78 11.72 37.90
CA PHE A 642 6.84 12.25 38.90
C PHE A 642 6.82 11.52 40.26
N ILE A 643 7.92 10.85 40.63
CA ILE A 643 8.03 10.00 41.84
C ILE A 643 7.76 10.72 43.18
N TYR A 644 7.97 12.05 43.25
CA TYR A 644 7.78 12.85 44.48
C TYR A 644 6.44 13.58 44.52
N SER A 645 5.56 13.32 43.56
CA SER A 645 4.24 13.92 43.55
C SER A 645 3.33 13.10 44.48
N GLU A 646 3.24 13.48 45.75
CA GLU A 646 2.15 13.03 46.66
C GLU A 646 0.80 13.67 46.27
N THR A 647 0.67 14.09 45.02
CA THR A 647 -0.50 14.79 44.50
C THR A 647 -1.55 13.79 44.02
N GLU A 648 -2.81 14.18 44.17
CA GLU A 648 -3.93 13.44 43.58
C GLU A 648 -3.70 13.24 42.07
N LYS A 649 -3.93 12.05 41.52
CA LYS A 649 -3.59 11.70 40.12
C LYS A 649 -4.24 12.62 39.08
N SER A 650 -5.41 13.18 39.40
CA SER A 650 -6.08 14.22 38.61
C SER A 650 -5.20 15.47 38.45
N LEU A 651 -4.46 15.85 39.50
CA LEU A 651 -3.54 16.97 39.51
C LEU A 651 -2.26 16.66 38.72
N GLU A 652 -1.74 15.43 38.79
CA GLU A 652 -0.61 14.99 37.95
C GLU A 652 -0.94 15.08 36.45
N ILE A 653 -2.13 14.59 36.05
CA ILE A 653 -2.63 14.72 34.67
C ILE A 653 -2.72 16.19 34.26
N GLN A 654 -3.29 17.05 35.10
CA GLN A 654 -3.38 18.48 34.83
C GLN A 654 -2.01 19.16 34.69
N LEU A 655 -1.05 18.79 35.53
CA LEU A 655 0.33 19.28 35.44
C LEU A 655 0.96 18.89 34.10
N ILE A 656 0.84 17.62 33.69
CA ILE A 656 1.37 17.14 32.41
C ILE A 656 0.73 17.87 31.22
N ILE A 657 -0.60 18.03 31.22
CA ILE A 657 -1.35 18.75 30.18
C ILE A 657 -0.92 20.23 30.11
N SER A 658 -0.72 20.87 31.26
CA SER A 658 -0.27 22.27 31.35
C SER A 658 1.19 22.49 30.92
N GLY A 659 1.90 21.43 30.54
CA GLY A 659 3.28 21.50 30.06
C GLY A 659 4.33 21.34 31.16
N HIS A 660 3.95 20.99 32.39
CA HIS A 660 4.90 20.68 33.45
C HIS A 660 5.72 19.43 33.08
N ARG A 661 7.03 19.48 33.29
CA ARG A 661 7.99 18.42 32.97
C ARG A 661 9.00 18.29 34.10
N GLU A 662 9.64 17.13 34.16
CA GLU A 662 10.70 16.84 35.11
C GLU A 662 11.92 17.77 34.98
N GLU A 663 12.63 17.93 36.10
CA GLU A 663 13.84 18.74 36.15
C GLU A 663 14.99 18.12 35.35
N LEU A 664 15.90 18.99 34.92
CA LEU A 664 17.12 18.57 34.23
C LEU A 664 18.05 17.86 35.19
N ILE A 665 18.53 16.68 34.79
CA ILE A 665 19.46 15.91 35.59
C ILE A 665 20.89 16.48 35.41
N PRO A 666 21.55 16.92 36.49
CA PRO A 666 22.92 17.42 36.42
C PRO A 666 23.86 16.38 35.79
N ASN A 667 24.89 16.86 35.06
CA ASN A 667 25.87 16.03 34.35
C ASN A 667 25.30 15.18 33.20
N THR A 668 24.10 15.50 32.71
CA THR A 668 23.57 14.96 31.44
C THR A 668 24.20 15.68 30.25
N PRO A 669 24.71 14.98 29.23
CA PRO A 669 25.22 15.61 28.01
C PRO A 669 24.18 16.53 27.38
N ASN A 670 24.56 17.77 27.07
CA ASN A 670 23.65 18.80 26.56
C ASN A 670 22.87 18.32 25.33
N GLU A 671 23.57 17.72 24.35
CA GLU A 671 22.96 17.19 23.13
C GLU A 671 21.91 16.10 23.40
N TYR A 672 22.09 15.31 24.45
CA TYR A 672 21.12 14.29 24.87
C TYR A 672 19.91 14.94 25.57
N SER A 673 20.16 15.91 26.45
CA SER A 673 19.10 16.63 27.15
C SER A 673 18.21 17.44 26.22
N ASP A 674 18.80 18.11 25.24
CA ASP A 674 18.06 18.86 24.21
C ASP A 674 17.24 17.92 23.32
N LEU A 675 17.73 16.70 23.09
CA LEU A 675 17.02 15.72 22.30
C LEU A 675 15.76 15.22 23.01
N TYR A 676 15.86 14.73 24.25
CA TYR A 676 14.65 14.27 24.96
C TYR A 676 13.67 15.43 25.22
N LYS A 677 14.18 16.65 25.40
CA LYS A 677 13.34 17.86 25.48
C LYS A 677 12.51 18.08 24.22
N SER A 678 13.12 17.90 23.07
CA SER A 678 12.39 18.01 21.80
C SER A 678 11.37 16.87 21.61
N CYS A 679 11.65 15.68 22.16
CA CYS A 679 10.76 14.52 22.05
C CYS A 679 9.49 14.67 22.90
N TRP A 680 9.58 15.18 24.13
CA TRP A 680 8.43 15.30 25.05
C TRP A 680 7.72 16.68 25.01
N ASN A 681 7.89 17.41 23.89
CA ASN A 681 7.24 18.71 23.68
C ASN A 681 5.71 18.56 23.81
N PRO A 682 5.00 19.47 24.51
CA PRO A 682 3.54 19.40 24.61
C PRO A 682 2.85 19.34 23.25
N GLU A 683 3.36 20.08 22.27
CA GLU A 683 2.79 20.15 20.92
C GLU A 683 3.34 19.01 20.02
N PRO A 684 2.50 18.07 19.52
CA PRO A 684 2.95 16.93 18.72
C PRO A 684 3.69 17.33 17.43
N SER A 685 3.28 18.44 16.80
CA SER A 685 3.86 18.94 15.56
C SER A 685 5.32 19.39 15.71
N GLU A 686 5.71 19.86 16.91
CA GLU A 686 7.06 20.31 17.24
C GLU A 686 8.03 19.15 17.57
N ARG A 687 7.51 17.95 17.83
CA ARG A 687 8.34 16.78 18.14
C ARG A 687 9.11 16.33 16.88
N PRO A 688 10.37 15.86 17.00
CA PRO A 688 11.11 15.33 15.85
C PRO A 688 10.45 14.05 15.27
N SER A 689 10.81 13.68 14.04
CA SER A 689 10.48 12.34 13.52
C SER A 689 11.45 11.30 14.11
N ILE A 690 11.02 10.03 14.16
CA ILE A 690 11.87 8.94 14.66
C ILE A 690 13.22 8.85 13.92
N ASN A 691 13.22 9.10 12.60
CA ASN A 691 14.44 9.15 11.78
C ASN A 691 15.41 10.24 12.23
N LYS A 692 14.88 11.40 12.64
CA LYS A 692 15.68 12.52 13.15
C LYS A 692 16.26 12.20 14.53
N VAL A 693 15.48 11.56 15.42
CA VAL A 693 15.96 11.10 16.73
C VAL A 693 17.06 10.04 16.57
N PHE A 694 16.82 9.03 15.74
CA PHE A 694 17.77 7.97 15.44
C PHE A 694 19.09 8.50 14.89
N SER A 695 19.02 9.41 13.91
CA SER A 695 20.21 10.03 13.31
C SER A 695 20.99 10.89 14.31
N LYS A 696 20.30 11.62 15.18
CA LYS A 696 20.96 12.42 16.22
C LYS A 696 21.66 11.53 17.25
N LEU A 697 20.99 10.53 17.80
CA LEU A 697 21.61 9.58 18.74
C LEU A 697 22.79 8.84 18.11
N GLY A 698 22.68 8.43 16.85
CA GLY A 698 23.77 7.80 16.10
C GLY A 698 25.00 8.71 15.98
N LYS A 699 24.79 10.01 15.73
CA LYS A 699 25.88 11.00 15.68
C LYS A 699 26.56 11.20 17.03
N VAL A 700 25.79 11.31 18.12
CA VAL A 700 26.34 11.44 19.49
C VAL A 700 27.21 10.23 19.82
N LEU A 701 26.67 9.03 19.58
CA LEU A 701 27.37 7.76 19.79
C LEU A 701 28.65 7.66 18.94
N TYR A 702 28.61 8.09 17.68
CA TYR A 702 29.76 8.07 16.78
C TYR A 702 30.84 9.10 17.15
N THR A 703 30.44 10.29 17.58
CA THR A 703 31.39 11.37 17.92
C THR A 703 32.24 11.00 19.14
N GLN A 704 31.67 10.27 20.11
CA GLN A 704 32.40 9.69 21.24
C GLN A 704 33.37 8.57 20.81
N ILE A 705 32.98 7.74 19.82
CA ILE A 705 33.82 6.67 19.26
C ILE A 705 35.03 7.24 18.49
N LYS A 706 34.85 8.39 17.81
CA LYS A 706 35.89 9.02 16.98
C LYS A 706 37.03 9.65 17.80
N THR A 707 36.81 9.94 19.08
CA THR A 707 37.79 10.65 19.90
C THR A 707 38.92 9.78 20.44
N ASN A 708 38.91 8.44 20.36
CA ASN A 708 40.05 7.58 20.74
C ASN A 708 39.88 6.09 20.34
N LEU A 709 40.07 5.69 19.07
CA LEU A 709 40.23 4.25 18.78
C LEU A 709 41.36 3.95 17.77
N LYS A 710 42.38 3.21 18.22
CA LYS A 710 43.38 2.57 17.34
C LYS A 710 42.70 1.47 16.48
N PRO A 711 43.22 1.12 15.29
CA PRO A 711 42.65 0.06 14.44
C PRO A 711 42.40 -1.28 15.16
N GLU A 712 43.24 -1.60 16.14
CA GLU A 712 43.12 -2.78 17.01
C GLU A 712 41.90 -2.71 17.94
N GLU A 713 41.60 -1.54 18.49
CA GLU A 713 40.44 -1.33 19.36
C GLU A 713 39.13 -1.36 18.57
N LEU A 714 39.16 -0.94 17.30
CA LEU A 714 38.03 -1.11 16.38
C LEU A 714 37.79 -2.58 16.00
N ILE A 715 38.85 -3.38 15.76
CA ILE A 715 38.70 -4.82 15.58
C ILE A 715 38.12 -5.47 16.84
N ASN A 716 38.60 -5.07 18.01
CA ASN A 716 38.07 -5.57 19.27
C ASN A 716 36.61 -5.14 19.44
N SER A 717 36.25 -3.91 19.05
CA SER A 717 34.85 -3.47 19.02
C SER A 717 34.01 -4.31 18.04
N ILE A 718 34.48 -4.60 16.83
CA ILE A 718 33.77 -5.45 15.86
C ILE A 718 33.61 -6.88 16.38
N ARG A 719 34.65 -7.43 17.01
CA ARG A 719 34.67 -8.75 17.64
C ARG A 719 33.72 -8.82 18.85
N ASN A 720 33.81 -7.86 19.77
CA ASN A 720 33.03 -7.80 21.01
C ASN A 720 31.55 -7.49 20.74
N ASN A 721 31.26 -6.72 19.69
CA ASN A 721 29.89 -6.43 19.24
C ASN A 721 29.39 -7.45 18.19
N TYR A 722 30.13 -8.53 17.93
CA TYR A 722 29.80 -9.60 16.96
C TYR A 722 29.37 -9.09 15.57
N LEU A 723 29.89 -7.95 15.13
CA LEU A 723 29.46 -7.29 13.89
C LEU A 723 29.89 -8.08 12.64
N ALA A 724 31.04 -8.75 12.71
CA ALA A 724 31.55 -9.69 11.70
C ALA A 724 32.49 -10.71 12.36
N ILE A 725 32.68 -11.87 11.73
CA ILE A 725 33.73 -12.80 12.16
C ILE A 725 35.08 -12.14 11.88
N VAL A 726 35.94 -12.08 12.89
CA VAL A 726 37.31 -11.58 12.72
C VAL A 726 38.21 -12.78 12.42
N VAL A 727 38.77 -12.83 11.22
CA VAL A 727 39.66 -13.88 10.75
C VAL A 727 41.10 -13.45 11.01
N ASN A 728 41.93 -14.36 11.55
CA ASN A 728 43.35 -14.08 11.69
C ASN A 728 43.99 -13.99 10.29
N ILE A 729 44.81 -12.97 10.04
CA ILE A 729 45.45 -12.77 8.74
C ILE A 729 46.34 -13.95 8.35
N ASP A 730 46.94 -14.64 9.34
CA ASP A 730 47.78 -15.82 9.12
C ASP A 730 46.99 -17.03 8.58
N GLU A 731 45.66 -17.03 8.71
CA GLU A 731 44.78 -18.03 8.12
C GLU A 731 44.54 -17.78 6.62
N LEU A 732 44.97 -16.63 6.08
CA LEU A 732 44.82 -16.25 4.69
C LEU A 732 46.16 -16.38 3.93
N SER A 733 46.09 -16.89 2.71
CA SER A 733 47.25 -16.98 1.80
C SER A 733 46.89 -16.46 0.41
N ASN A 734 47.87 -15.95 -0.34
CA ASN A 734 47.71 -15.39 -1.70
C ASN A 734 46.65 -14.26 -1.81
N ILE A 735 46.66 -13.32 -0.85
CA ILE A 735 45.63 -12.27 -0.66
C ILE A 735 45.42 -11.37 -1.89
N ASP A 736 46.43 -11.23 -2.75
CA ASP A 736 46.40 -10.36 -3.94
C ASP A 736 45.83 -11.00 -5.21
N GLU A 737 45.61 -12.32 -5.22
CA GLU A 737 45.11 -13.06 -6.39
C GLU A 737 43.98 -14.03 -6.00
N ASN A 738 44.29 -15.33 -5.87
CA ASN A 738 43.38 -16.40 -5.48
C ASN A 738 43.50 -16.70 -3.98
N ALA A 739 42.93 -15.80 -3.17
CA ALA A 739 43.04 -15.90 -1.74
C ALA A 739 42.43 -17.21 -1.22
N THR A 740 43.13 -17.87 -0.30
CA THR A 740 42.68 -19.12 0.31
C THR A 740 42.60 -18.96 1.81
N TRP A 741 41.46 -19.32 2.40
CA TRP A 741 41.27 -19.35 3.85
C TRP A 741 41.46 -20.77 4.38
N LYS A 742 42.44 -20.95 5.26
CA LYS A 742 42.77 -22.23 5.91
C LYS A 742 42.13 -22.29 7.30
N LYS A 743 41.26 -23.27 7.52
CA LYS A 743 40.57 -23.46 8.81
C LYS A 743 40.56 -24.93 9.21
N LYS A 744 41.22 -25.26 10.33
CA LYS A 744 41.18 -26.58 11.01
C LYS A 744 41.11 -27.75 10.02
N ASP A 745 42.17 -27.92 9.25
CA ASP A 745 42.41 -29.00 8.27
C ASP A 745 41.66 -28.92 6.92
N CYS A 746 40.88 -27.86 6.69
CA CYS A 746 40.25 -27.58 5.40
C CYS A 746 40.75 -26.26 4.79
N SER A 747 40.88 -26.21 3.47
CA SER A 747 41.19 -24.97 2.73
C SER A 747 40.11 -24.70 1.69
N PHE A 748 39.67 -23.45 1.59
CA PHE A 748 38.64 -23.07 0.62
C PHE A 748 38.91 -21.69 0.01
N PRO A 749 38.55 -21.50 -1.28
CA PRO A 749 38.83 -20.27 -2.01
C PRO A 749 37.94 -19.13 -1.52
N VAL A 750 38.54 -17.96 -1.33
CA VAL A 750 37.89 -16.73 -0.89
C VAL A 750 38.36 -15.54 -1.74
N ILE A 751 37.63 -14.43 -1.66
CA ILE A 751 38.05 -13.15 -2.25
C ILE A 751 38.28 -12.16 -1.12
N CYS A 752 39.43 -11.48 -1.13
CA CYS A 752 39.80 -10.47 -0.14
C CYS A 752 39.73 -9.06 -0.74
N LYS A 753 38.77 -8.23 -0.31
CA LYS A 753 38.68 -6.83 -0.74
C LYS A 753 39.33 -5.89 0.27
N LYS A 754 40.29 -5.08 -0.17
CA LYS A 754 41.10 -4.18 0.67
C LYS A 754 40.44 -2.80 0.86
N TYR A 755 40.43 -2.28 2.08
CA TYR A 755 39.92 -0.95 2.45
C TYR A 755 40.96 -0.18 3.29
N LYS A 756 41.13 1.13 3.05
CA LYS A 756 42.02 1.99 3.87
C LYS A 756 41.37 2.26 5.23
N CYS A 757 42.15 2.29 6.32
CA CYS A 757 41.63 2.56 7.67
C CYS A 757 40.86 3.89 7.81
N VAL A 758 41.23 4.91 7.03
CA VAL A 758 40.53 6.22 7.01
C VAL A 758 39.11 6.15 6.42
N GLN A 759 38.76 5.07 5.72
CA GLN A 759 37.44 4.86 5.10
C GLN A 759 36.43 4.14 6.01
N LEU A 760 36.79 3.89 7.27
CA LEU A 760 35.91 3.26 8.27
C LEU A 760 34.94 4.29 8.85
N ASN A 761 33.98 4.69 8.01
CA ASN A 761 32.89 5.56 8.41
C ASN A 761 31.61 4.76 8.69
N GLU A 762 30.56 5.46 9.13
CA GLU A 762 29.22 4.92 9.38
C GLU A 762 28.71 4.04 8.22
N ALA A 763 29.02 4.40 6.96
CA ALA A 763 28.63 3.63 5.78
C ALA A 763 29.32 2.25 5.68
N PHE A 764 30.54 2.08 6.22
CA PHE A 764 31.24 0.79 6.21
C PHE A 764 30.69 -0.16 7.28
N ILE A 765 30.46 0.32 8.50
CA ILE A 765 29.83 -0.48 9.57
C ILE A 765 28.38 -0.81 9.20
N HIS A 766 27.65 0.13 8.60
CA HIS A 766 26.32 -0.12 8.06
C HIS A 766 26.36 -1.19 6.95
N LYS A 767 27.33 -1.15 6.04
CA LYS A 767 27.55 -2.19 5.03
C LYS A 767 27.85 -3.56 5.65
N LEU A 768 28.73 -3.65 6.65
CA LEU A 768 29.01 -4.92 7.34
C LEU A 768 27.76 -5.49 8.02
N LYS A 769 26.98 -4.64 8.71
CA LYS A 769 25.68 -5.02 9.29
C LYS A 769 24.70 -5.47 8.21
N MET A 770 24.65 -4.79 7.07
CA MET A 770 23.81 -5.14 5.92
C MET A 770 24.21 -6.48 5.32
N TYR A 771 25.50 -6.73 5.08
CA TYR A 771 25.97 -7.99 4.50
C TYR A 771 25.81 -9.20 5.43
N ARG A 772 25.94 -9.00 6.75
CA ARG A 772 25.60 -10.04 7.73
C ARG A 772 24.13 -10.48 7.62
N LYS A 773 23.20 -9.57 7.27
CA LYS A 773 21.78 -9.88 7.08
C LYS A 773 21.52 -10.77 5.86
N PHE A 774 22.39 -10.73 4.84
CA PHE A 774 22.24 -11.48 3.59
C PHE A 774 23.06 -12.78 3.54
N ASN A 775 23.75 -13.16 4.63
CA ASN A 775 24.67 -14.31 4.64
C ASN A 775 24.00 -15.69 4.46
N PHE A 776 22.67 -15.73 4.42
CA PHE A 776 21.83 -16.90 4.22
C PHE A 776 21.09 -16.90 2.87
N CYS A 777 21.17 -15.79 2.12
CA CYS A 777 20.65 -15.71 0.76
C CYS A 777 21.53 -16.54 -0.15
N SER A 778 20.97 -17.59 -0.74
CA SER A 778 21.72 -18.51 -1.61
C SER A 778 22.28 -17.84 -2.88
N ARG A 779 21.76 -16.64 -3.22
CA ARG A 779 22.04 -15.91 -4.47
C ARG A 779 22.87 -14.65 -4.26
N ILE A 780 23.18 -14.26 -3.03
CA ILE A 780 24.05 -13.13 -2.69
C ILE A 780 25.42 -13.67 -2.27
N VAL A 781 26.50 -13.02 -2.72
CA VAL A 781 27.87 -13.43 -2.36
C VAL A 781 28.04 -13.37 -0.84
N ARG A 782 28.33 -14.54 -0.24
CA ARG A 782 28.48 -14.68 1.20
C ARG A 782 29.70 -13.91 1.70
N ILE A 783 29.57 -13.23 2.82
CA ILE A 783 30.69 -12.58 3.51
C ILE A 783 31.06 -13.43 4.72
N PHE A 784 32.29 -13.93 4.71
CA PHE A 784 32.79 -14.78 5.78
C PHE A 784 33.25 -13.98 6.98
N GLY A 785 33.86 -12.81 6.77
CA GLY A 785 34.38 -12.01 7.87
C GLY A 785 35.24 -10.84 7.42
N ILE A 786 35.97 -10.28 8.38
CA ILE A 786 36.98 -9.25 8.17
C ILE A 786 38.31 -9.64 8.80
N SER A 787 39.41 -9.11 8.28
CA SER A 787 40.74 -9.19 8.89
C SER A 787 41.43 -7.82 8.82
N LEU A 788 42.45 -7.61 9.64
CA LEU A 788 43.29 -6.41 9.61
C LEU A 788 44.69 -6.80 9.17
N ASP A 789 45.15 -6.18 8.09
CA ASP A 789 46.53 -6.16 7.69
C ASP A 789 47.22 -4.98 8.38
N ILE A 790 47.88 -5.31 9.50
CA ILE A 790 48.58 -4.34 10.36
C ILE A 790 49.73 -3.70 9.59
N ASN A 791 50.44 -4.49 8.77
CA ASN A 791 51.61 -4.02 8.01
C ASN A 791 51.21 -3.05 6.89
N ALA A 792 50.07 -3.29 6.24
CA ALA A 792 49.56 -2.41 5.18
C ALA A 792 48.59 -1.32 5.67
N ASN A 793 48.26 -1.29 6.96
CA ASN A 793 47.23 -0.44 7.58
C ASN A 793 45.90 -0.48 6.80
N LYS A 794 45.42 -1.69 6.50
CA LYS A 794 44.23 -1.96 5.68
C LYS A 794 43.33 -3.02 6.29
N PHE A 795 42.03 -2.85 6.14
CA PHE A 795 41.05 -3.88 6.44
C PHE A 795 40.79 -4.74 5.20
N LEU A 796 40.70 -6.05 5.42
CA LEU A 796 40.38 -7.05 4.41
C LEU A 796 38.96 -7.55 4.66
N LEU A 797 38.08 -7.44 3.66
CA LEU A 797 36.75 -8.04 3.67
C LEU A 797 36.83 -9.40 2.95
N ILE A 798 36.48 -10.48 3.65
CA ILE A 798 36.63 -11.86 3.17
C ILE A 798 35.28 -12.36 2.67
N MET A 799 35.21 -12.69 1.38
CA MET A 799 33.99 -13.01 0.66
C MET A 799 34.09 -14.38 -0.01
N GLN A 800 32.95 -15.01 -0.30
CA GLN A 800 32.88 -16.25 -1.05
C GLN A 800 33.39 -16.06 -2.48
N HIS A 801 34.23 -17.01 -2.92
CA HIS A 801 34.65 -17.07 -4.31
C HIS A 801 33.49 -17.54 -5.20
N ALA A 802 33.14 -16.74 -6.20
CA ALA A 802 32.15 -17.08 -7.21
C ALA A 802 32.86 -17.58 -8.48
N ASN A 803 32.74 -18.88 -8.76
CA ASN A 803 33.49 -19.54 -9.83
C ASN A 803 33.27 -18.94 -11.23
N GLY A 804 32.10 -18.37 -11.49
CA GLY A 804 31.78 -17.69 -12.76
C GLY A 804 32.19 -16.22 -12.83
N GLY A 805 32.78 -15.66 -11.77
CA GLY A 805 33.12 -14.24 -11.70
C GLY A 805 31.89 -13.32 -11.66
N ASN A 806 32.05 -12.07 -12.10
CA ASN A 806 30.92 -11.14 -12.20
C ASN A 806 30.12 -11.38 -13.49
N LEU A 807 28.81 -11.10 -13.44
CA LEU A 807 27.89 -11.36 -14.55
C LEU A 807 28.31 -10.67 -15.85
N ARG A 808 28.88 -9.45 -15.77
CA ARG A 808 29.33 -8.70 -16.95
C ARG A 808 30.42 -9.44 -17.71
N GLN A 809 31.43 -9.97 -17.00
CA GLN A 809 32.52 -10.73 -17.61
C GLN A 809 32.02 -12.11 -18.09
N TYR A 810 31.22 -12.78 -17.27
CA TYR A 810 30.64 -14.07 -17.63
C TYR A 810 29.83 -14.00 -18.92
N LEU A 811 28.95 -12.99 -19.06
CA LEU A 811 28.20 -12.76 -20.28
C LEU A 811 29.13 -12.42 -21.44
N LYS A 812 30.13 -11.54 -21.26
CA LYS A 812 31.09 -11.23 -22.33
C LYS A 812 31.73 -12.48 -22.95
N ASP A 813 32.06 -13.47 -22.12
CA ASP A 813 32.78 -14.67 -22.54
C ASP A 813 31.85 -15.82 -23.01
N HIS A 814 30.56 -15.80 -22.60
CA HIS A 814 29.64 -16.93 -22.80
C HIS A 814 28.31 -16.57 -23.46
N PHE A 815 28.03 -15.29 -23.79
CA PHE A 815 26.70 -14.84 -24.24
C PHE A 815 26.18 -15.57 -25.48
N SER A 816 27.08 -15.88 -26.42
CA SER A 816 26.77 -16.59 -27.67
C SER A 816 26.46 -18.08 -27.46
N LYS A 817 26.85 -18.66 -26.30
CA LYS A 817 26.64 -20.06 -25.95
C LYS A 817 25.42 -20.28 -25.03
N LEU A 818 24.84 -19.21 -24.49
CA LEU A 818 23.67 -19.26 -23.60
C LEU A 818 22.38 -19.31 -24.41
N THR A 819 21.49 -20.26 -24.10
CA THR A 819 20.14 -20.28 -24.67
C THR A 819 19.29 -19.14 -24.10
N TRP A 820 18.17 -18.82 -24.75
CA TRP A 820 17.22 -17.84 -24.22
C TRP A 820 16.66 -18.27 -22.86
N ASP A 821 16.47 -19.56 -22.65
CA ASP A 821 15.98 -20.12 -21.39
C ASP A 821 17.01 -19.91 -20.26
N ASP A 822 18.31 -20.04 -20.56
CA ASP A 822 19.39 -19.75 -19.61
C ASP A 822 19.46 -18.26 -19.27
N LYS A 823 19.27 -17.39 -20.28
CA LYS A 823 19.24 -15.93 -20.08
C LYS A 823 18.05 -15.51 -19.21
N MET A 824 16.86 -16.09 -19.46
CA MET A 824 15.67 -15.85 -18.66
C MET A 824 15.80 -16.40 -17.24
N LYS A 825 16.43 -17.58 -17.06
CA LYS A 825 16.76 -18.10 -15.73
C LYS A 825 17.71 -17.18 -14.98
N LEU A 826 18.77 -16.67 -15.61
CA LEU A 826 19.68 -15.71 -14.98
C LEU A 826 18.94 -14.42 -14.56
N ALA A 827 18.08 -13.88 -15.44
CA ALA A 827 17.28 -12.69 -15.12
C ALA A 827 16.27 -12.93 -13.99
N TYR A 828 15.54 -14.05 -14.04
CA TYR A 828 14.58 -14.44 -13.01
C TYR A 828 15.26 -14.66 -11.65
N GLN A 829 16.47 -15.23 -11.65
CA GLN A 829 17.24 -15.46 -10.42
C GLN A 829 17.74 -14.18 -9.77
N ILE A 830 17.91 -13.10 -10.53
CA ILE A 830 18.28 -11.76 -10.01
C ILE A 830 17.05 -11.05 -9.43
N LEU A 831 15.85 -11.30 -9.96
CA LEU A 831 14.61 -10.58 -9.59
C LEU A 831 13.85 -11.18 -8.39
N LYS A 832 14.16 -12.41 -7.97
CA LYS A 832 13.36 -13.18 -7.00
C LYS A 832 13.70 -12.94 -5.52
N GLU A 833 14.87 -12.38 -5.21
CA GLU A 833 15.34 -12.02 -3.85
C GLU A 833 15.59 -10.52 -3.77
#